data_AF-A0AAE3AEK3-F1
#
_entry.id   AF-A0AAE3AEK3-F1
#
_cell.length_a   1.000
_cell.length_b   1.000
_cell.length_c   1.000
_cell.angle_alpha   90.00
_cell.angle_beta   90.00
_cell.angle_gamma   90.00
#
_symmetry.space_group_name_H-M   'P 1'
#
loop_
_entity.id
_entity.type
_entity.pdbx_description
1 polymer ?
#
loop_
_entity_poly.entity_id
_entity_poly.type
_entity_poly.pdbx_seq_one_letter_code
_entity_poly.pdbx_strand_id
1 'polypeptide(L)'
;PEMVLGEMAMESTQYGIDSVCKPYENADLADLLSEAVSGLHAQIPTYEQDGPEEEDLSIPADPNVRNYSFTSVDGKLYFRIDSRMEPVELPLTTENRVRGMIALRDCTRQLIEYQAENHPDEIIRREQEKLNGLYDAYVKKYGRLYTRGNNLAFSDDSSYPLLCSLEVLDNEGNFARKADMFTKRTIRPHEPVTQVDTASEALAVSLSEKAQVDLGFMSELSGKSEDELVQELSGVIYRNVRCGLTPEEISPVQLDLAAYPYVTAEEFLSGNVRKKLRMLQALQAALPAEKKDALAGYLSTMEAVQPTELTAAEIGVRIGASWVPTDVYQQFMFELFGTSVYARQRMRVVRSEYSGEWNISNKSMDGGNIKAVTTYGTKRITAYHILEQTLNQRVVKVFDTVVEDGKERPVLNVKETAIAQDRQELIKSKFADWLWQDIDRRERLCRIYNDTFNSIRPREYDGSHIRFVGMNPEISLRKHQVNAIAHVLYGGNTLLAHEVGAGKTFEIVAATMEMKRLGLCTKSLIVVPNHITEQWAAEWLRLYPAANILVATERDFEKRNRRRLCARIATGDYDAIIIGHSQLMKIPLSRERQQAILQRQIDEVLLAISDAKRQRAENFTIKQMERTRKSLEIRLEKLNDQSTKDDTVTFEELGIDRLFIDESHNFKNRAKRCA
;
A
#
# COMPACT_ATOMS: atom_id res chain seq x y z
N PRO A 1 15.23 -42.24 -41.76
CA PRO A 1 15.91 -40.94 -41.87
C PRO A 1 17.37 -41.11 -41.43
N GLU A 2 18.31 -40.73 -42.30
CA GLU A 2 19.74 -41.09 -42.21
C GLU A 2 20.46 -40.40 -41.04
N MET A 3 19.82 -39.39 -40.43
CA MET A 3 20.37 -38.56 -39.35
C MET A 3 19.76 -38.88 -37.97
N VAL A 4 19.02 -39.97 -37.83
CA VAL A 4 18.42 -40.41 -36.55
C VAL A 4 19.37 -41.41 -35.90
N LEU A 5 19.88 -41.07 -34.72
CA LEU A 5 20.93 -41.83 -34.01
C LEU A 5 20.36 -42.95 -33.12
N GLY A 6 19.28 -43.59 -33.57
CA GLY A 6 18.55 -44.59 -32.81
C GLY A 6 17.31 -45.12 -33.52
N GLU A 7 16.58 -46.04 -32.89
CA GLU A 7 15.36 -46.62 -33.42
C GLU A 7 14.13 -45.88 -32.87
N MET A 8 13.32 -45.31 -33.77
CA MET A 8 12.07 -44.65 -33.39
C MET A 8 11.04 -45.70 -32.98
N ALA A 9 10.53 -45.59 -31.75
CA ALA A 9 9.50 -46.46 -31.20
C ALA A 9 8.40 -45.63 -30.53
N MET A 10 7.18 -46.16 -30.48
CA MET A 10 6.09 -45.57 -29.70
C MET A 10 6.07 -46.22 -28.32
N GLU A 11 6.15 -45.42 -27.26
CA GLU A 11 6.09 -45.90 -25.88
C GLU A 11 5.09 -45.12 -25.04
N SER A 12 4.47 -45.80 -24.08
CA SER A 12 3.58 -45.17 -23.13
C SER A 12 4.38 -44.41 -22.08
N THR A 13 4.29 -43.09 -22.09
CA THR A 13 4.89 -42.20 -21.08
C THR A 13 3.82 -41.72 -20.09
N GLN A 14 4.24 -40.95 -19.08
CA GLN A 14 3.31 -40.29 -18.13
C GLN A 14 2.33 -39.30 -18.79
N TYR A 15 2.54 -38.95 -20.07
CA TYR A 15 1.69 -38.06 -20.86
C TYR A 15 0.88 -38.80 -21.95
N GLY A 16 0.91 -40.14 -21.96
CA GLY A 16 0.26 -40.98 -22.98
C GLY A 16 1.26 -41.64 -23.92
N ILE A 17 0.76 -42.27 -24.99
CA ILE A 17 1.63 -42.84 -26.04
C ILE A 17 2.36 -41.70 -26.75
N ASP A 18 3.68 -41.77 -26.75
CA ASP A 18 4.57 -40.77 -27.32
C ASP A 18 5.69 -41.43 -28.13
N SER A 19 6.24 -40.73 -29.11
CA SER A 19 7.34 -41.23 -29.94
C SER A 19 8.69 -40.98 -29.26
N VAL A 20 9.48 -42.03 -29.09
CA VAL A 20 10.83 -41.97 -28.51
C VAL A 20 11.86 -42.51 -29.50
N CYS A 21 13.08 -41.96 -29.47
CA CYS A 21 14.22 -42.48 -30.22
C CYS A 21 15.08 -43.32 -29.27
N LYS A 22 15.00 -44.65 -29.37
CA LYS A 22 15.76 -45.57 -28.53
C LYS A 22 17.21 -45.65 -29.00
N PRO A 23 18.19 -45.61 -28.09
CA PRO A 23 19.58 -45.80 -28.46
C PRO A 23 19.80 -47.23 -28.97
N TYR A 24 20.75 -47.42 -29.88
CA TYR A 24 21.19 -48.76 -30.27
C TYR A 24 21.99 -49.39 -29.13
N GLU A 25 21.65 -50.62 -28.73
CA GLU A 25 22.18 -51.25 -27.50
C GLU A 25 23.70 -51.40 -27.43
N ASN A 26 24.40 -51.38 -28.58
CA ASN A 26 25.85 -51.60 -28.69
C ASN A 26 26.58 -50.49 -29.45
N ALA A 27 26.05 -49.26 -29.46
CA ALA A 27 26.70 -48.13 -30.10
C ALA A 27 26.85 -46.96 -29.12
N ASP A 28 28.03 -46.35 -29.13
CA ASP A 28 28.28 -45.13 -28.36
C ASP A 28 27.70 -43.91 -29.10
N LEU A 29 26.99 -43.05 -28.37
CA LEU A 29 26.33 -41.89 -28.95
C LEU A 29 27.33 -40.87 -29.51
N ALA A 30 28.50 -40.72 -28.91
CA ALA A 30 29.50 -39.77 -29.38
C ALA A 30 30.06 -40.20 -30.75
N ASP A 31 30.27 -41.51 -30.94
CA ASP A 31 30.71 -42.06 -32.22
C ASP A 31 29.64 -41.89 -33.30
N LEU A 32 28.38 -42.24 -32.99
CA LEU A 32 27.25 -42.07 -33.91
C LEU A 32 27.03 -40.61 -34.31
N LEU A 33 27.19 -39.69 -33.36
CA LEU A 33 27.08 -38.25 -33.63
C LEU A 33 28.23 -37.76 -34.51
N SER A 34 29.45 -38.21 -34.24
CA SER A 34 30.63 -37.86 -35.04
C SER A 34 30.50 -38.34 -36.49
N GLU A 35 29.99 -39.56 -36.68
CA GLU A 35 29.70 -40.12 -38.01
C GLU A 35 28.60 -39.31 -38.72
N ALA A 36 27.49 -39.01 -38.04
CA ALA A 36 26.41 -38.21 -38.63
C ALA A 36 26.86 -36.79 -39.00
N VAL A 37 27.70 -36.15 -38.18
CA VAL A 37 28.30 -34.85 -38.49
C VAL A 37 29.25 -34.96 -39.68
N SER A 38 30.01 -36.05 -39.81
CA SER A 38 30.90 -36.25 -40.95
C SER A 38 30.16 -36.44 -42.29
N GLY A 39 28.92 -36.94 -42.23
CA GLY A 39 28.01 -37.06 -43.38
C GLY A 39 27.30 -35.77 -43.78
N LEU A 40 27.47 -34.67 -43.03
CA LEU A 40 26.90 -33.37 -43.39
C LEU A 40 27.70 -32.75 -44.55
N HIS A 41 27.27 -33.02 -45.77
CA HIS A 41 27.74 -32.32 -46.95
C HIS A 41 26.99 -30.98 -47.12
N ALA A 42 27.32 -30.00 -46.28
CA ALA A 42 26.88 -28.63 -46.45
C ALA A 42 28.03 -27.77 -46.98
N GLN A 43 27.85 -27.14 -48.14
CA GLN A 43 28.64 -25.96 -48.48
C GLN A 43 28.02 -24.80 -47.72
N ILE A 44 28.76 -24.22 -46.78
CA ILE A 44 28.49 -22.85 -46.34
C ILE A 44 29.07 -21.99 -47.46
N PRO A 45 28.25 -21.40 -48.35
CA PRO A 45 28.79 -20.48 -49.33
C PRO A 45 29.53 -19.39 -48.55
N THR A 46 30.79 -19.12 -48.93
CA THR A 46 31.40 -17.85 -48.56
C THR A 46 30.44 -16.77 -49.02
N TYR A 47 30.03 -15.92 -48.08
CA TYR A 47 29.19 -14.77 -48.35
C TYR A 47 29.75 -14.05 -49.57
N GLU A 48 29.04 -14.12 -50.71
CA GLU A 48 29.28 -13.17 -51.79
C GLU A 48 28.82 -11.83 -51.25
N GLN A 49 29.80 -11.08 -50.72
CA GLN A 49 29.65 -9.69 -50.36
C GLN A 49 29.48 -8.93 -51.69
N ASP A 50 28.23 -8.72 -52.10
CA ASP A 50 27.92 -7.73 -53.13
C ASP A 50 28.17 -6.34 -52.53
N GLY A 51 29.45 -5.95 -52.46
CA GLY A 51 29.92 -4.67 -51.97
C GLY A 51 31.37 -4.76 -51.46
N PRO A 52 32.18 -3.68 -51.57
CA PRO A 52 33.51 -3.65 -50.97
C PRO A 52 33.42 -3.90 -49.44
N GLU A 53 34.47 -4.44 -48.84
CA GLU A 53 34.62 -4.53 -47.37
C GLU A 53 34.38 -3.14 -46.75
N GLU A 54 33.18 -2.90 -46.21
CA GLU A 54 32.95 -1.71 -45.39
C GLU A 54 33.77 -1.88 -44.11
N GLU A 55 34.75 -1.02 -43.92
CA GLU A 55 35.45 -0.88 -42.64
C GLU A 55 34.39 -0.74 -41.52
N ASP A 56 34.50 -1.51 -40.44
CA ASP A 56 33.68 -1.33 -39.24
C ASP A 56 34.05 0.00 -38.57
N LEU A 57 33.43 1.07 -39.06
CA LEU A 57 33.58 2.44 -38.59
C LEU A 57 32.71 2.73 -37.35
N SER A 58 32.10 1.71 -36.76
CA SER A 58 31.26 1.87 -35.57
C SER A 58 32.10 2.04 -34.31
N ILE A 59 31.68 2.97 -33.46
CA ILE A 59 32.39 3.32 -32.22
C ILE A 59 31.70 2.72 -31.00
N PRO A 60 32.42 2.54 -29.87
CA PRO A 60 31.79 2.13 -28.61
C PRO A 60 30.67 3.09 -28.21
N ALA A 61 29.52 2.57 -27.77
CA ALA A 61 28.38 3.41 -27.43
C ALA A 61 28.67 4.37 -26.27
N ASP A 62 28.30 5.64 -26.45
CA ASP A 62 28.31 6.62 -25.36
C ASP A 62 27.20 6.24 -24.34
N PRO A 63 27.53 6.10 -23.05
CA PRO A 63 26.55 5.81 -22.00
C PRO A 63 25.38 6.81 -21.94
N ASN A 64 25.62 8.08 -22.29
CA ASN A 64 24.66 9.18 -22.24
C ASN A 64 23.68 9.20 -23.43
N VAL A 65 24.02 8.53 -24.54
CA VAL A 65 23.14 8.44 -25.71
C VAL A 65 22.13 7.32 -25.50
N ARG A 66 20.83 7.55 -25.70
CA ARG A 66 19.81 6.47 -25.55
C ARG A 66 19.95 5.41 -26.63
N ASN A 67 19.57 4.16 -26.35
CA ASN A 67 19.62 3.11 -27.36
C ASN A 67 18.63 3.42 -28.49
N TYR A 68 18.86 2.89 -29.70
CA TYR A 68 18.06 3.15 -30.90
C TYR A 68 17.80 4.65 -31.13
N SER A 69 18.85 5.46 -31.08
CA SER A 69 18.73 6.92 -31.20
C SER A 69 19.88 7.48 -32.05
N PHE A 70 19.60 8.54 -32.79
CA PHE A 70 20.63 9.26 -33.55
C PHE A 70 21.46 10.15 -32.63
N THR A 71 22.75 10.30 -32.91
CA THR A 71 23.62 11.26 -32.20
C THR A 71 24.66 11.82 -33.15
N SER A 72 25.31 12.92 -32.78
CA SER A 72 26.48 13.40 -33.50
C SER A 72 27.71 13.38 -32.61
N VAL A 73 28.78 12.77 -33.11
CA VAL A 73 30.09 12.71 -32.47
C VAL A 73 31.10 13.26 -33.46
N ASP A 74 31.86 14.29 -33.05
CA ASP A 74 32.86 14.99 -33.89
C ASP A 74 32.34 15.43 -35.27
N GLY A 75 31.08 15.85 -35.33
CA GLY A 75 30.43 16.32 -36.55
C GLY A 75 29.96 15.20 -37.49
N LYS A 76 30.22 13.92 -37.20
CA LYS A 76 29.64 12.78 -37.92
C LYS A 76 28.34 12.31 -37.25
N LEU A 77 27.42 11.75 -38.03
CA LEU A 77 26.15 11.24 -37.54
C LEU A 77 26.27 9.74 -37.25
N TYR A 78 25.75 9.31 -36.12
CA TYR A 78 25.73 7.92 -35.68
C TYR A 78 24.33 7.51 -35.23
N PHE A 79 24.02 6.22 -35.29
CA PHE A 79 22.85 5.61 -34.69
C PHE A 79 23.28 4.54 -33.69
N ARG A 80 22.77 4.63 -32.46
CA ARG A 80 23.14 3.69 -31.40
C ARG A 80 22.32 2.40 -31.50
N ILE A 81 22.99 1.26 -31.52
CA ILE A 81 22.39 -0.06 -31.34
C ILE A 81 23.16 -0.80 -30.23
N ASP A 82 22.49 -1.00 -29.11
CA ASP A 82 22.98 -1.62 -27.89
C ASP A 82 24.29 -0.99 -27.39
N SER A 83 25.40 -1.69 -27.58
CA SER A 83 26.73 -1.30 -27.11
C SER A 83 27.59 -0.64 -28.20
N ARG A 84 27.06 -0.44 -29.42
CA ARG A 84 27.78 0.19 -30.53
C ARG A 84 27.00 1.38 -31.09
N MET A 85 27.73 2.31 -31.72
CA MET A 85 27.18 3.43 -32.47
C MET A 85 27.68 3.32 -33.91
N GLU A 86 26.75 3.03 -34.82
CA GLU A 86 27.02 2.81 -36.24
C GLU A 86 26.97 4.15 -36.98
N PRO A 87 27.94 4.47 -37.85
CA PRO A 87 27.89 5.70 -38.62
C PRO A 87 26.71 5.66 -39.59
N VAL A 88 26.05 6.80 -39.76
CA VAL A 88 24.89 6.92 -40.63
C VAL A 88 25.18 7.92 -41.73
N GLU A 89 25.21 7.43 -42.97
CA GLU A 89 25.30 8.26 -44.16
C GLU A 89 23.90 8.50 -44.73
N LEU A 90 23.50 9.76 -44.76
CA LEU A 90 22.20 10.17 -45.28
C LEU A 90 22.37 11.27 -46.32
N PRO A 91 21.44 11.40 -47.28
CA PRO A 91 21.41 12.56 -48.16
C PRO A 91 21.40 13.85 -47.34
N LEU A 92 22.13 14.86 -47.79
CA LEU A 92 22.34 16.12 -47.05
C LEU A 92 21.04 16.74 -46.50
N THR A 93 19.95 16.65 -47.24
CA THR A 93 18.64 17.16 -46.82
C THR A 93 18.03 16.35 -45.67
N THR A 94 18.15 15.03 -45.69
CA THR A 94 17.70 14.11 -44.64
C THR A 94 18.60 14.22 -43.41
N GLU A 95 19.92 14.25 -43.60
CA GLU A 95 20.88 14.43 -42.51
C GLU A 95 20.61 15.73 -41.75
N ASN A 96 20.34 16.82 -42.46
CA ASN A 96 19.99 18.10 -41.85
C ASN A 96 18.63 18.08 -41.11
N ARG A 97 17.65 17.27 -41.55
CA ARG A 97 16.41 17.02 -40.80
C ARG A 97 16.71 16.27 -39.51
N VAL A 98 17.52 15.22 -39.57
CA VAL A 98 17.93 14.41 -38.42
C VAL A 98 18.66 15.26 -37.39
N ARG A 99 19.67 16.04 -37.81
CA ARG A 99 20.41 16.95 -36.92
C ARG A 99 19.52 17.98 -36.23
N GLY A 100 18.55 18.55 -36.96
CA GLY A 100 17.58 19.46 -36.37
C GLY A 100 16.68 18.78 -35.33
N MET A 101 16.28 17.53 -35.56
CA MET A 101 15.49 16.76 -34.59
C MET A 101 16.32 16.31 -33.38
N ILE A 102 17.60 15.96 -33.55
CA ILE A 102 18.53 15.72 -32.44
C ILE A 102 18.58 16.95 -31.54
N ALA A 103 18.79 18.14 -32.10
CA ALA A 103 18.84 19.37 -31.32
C ALA A 103 17.52 19.65 -30.57
N LEU A 104 16.38 19.43 -31.21
CA LEU A 104 15.07 19.53 -30.56
C LEU A 104 14.89 18.51 -29.42
N ARG A 105 15.34 17.28 -29.64
CA ARG A 105 15.22 16.17 -28.69
C ARG A 105 16.05 16.46 -27.46
N ASP A 106 17.31 16.83 -27.66
CA ASP A 106 18.26 17.07 -26.58
C ASP A 106 17.80 18.26 -25.74
N CYS A 107 17.34 19.34 -26.38
CA CYS A 107 16.73 20.48 -25.68
C CYS A 107 15.45 20.09 -24.92
N THR A 108 14.58 19.28 -25.52
CA THR A 108 13.35 18.79 -24.87
C THR A 108 13.65 17.92 -23.66
N ARG A 109 14.64 17.02 -23.77
CA ARG A 109 15.07 16.14 -22.67
C ARG A 109 15.73 16.94 -21.54
N GLN A 110 16.58 17.90 -21.88
CA GLN A 110 17.19 18.80 -20.91
C GLN A 110 16.13 19.60 -20.14
N LEU A 111 15.10 20.07 -20.84
CA LEU A 111 13.99 20.78 -20.20
C LEU A 111 13.18 19.87 -19.26
N ILE A 112 12.95 18.60 -19.62
CA ILE A 112 12.33 17.61 -18.73
C ILE A 112 13.17 17.40 -17.47
N GLU A 113 14.48 17.25 -17.63
CA GLU A 113 15.43 17.08 -16.51
C GLU A 113 15.44 18.31 -15.59
N TYR A 114 15.60 19.52 -16.14
CA TYR A 114 15.55 20.76 -15.37
C TYR A 114 14.23 20.93 -14.61
N GLN A 115 13.12 20.53 -15.23
CA GLN A 115 11.82 20.57 -14.57
C GLN A 115 11.72 19.53 -13.43
N ALA A 116 12.19 18.30 -13.65
CA ALA A 116 12.17 17.23 -12.65
C ALA A 116 13.09 17.52 -11.44
N GLU A 117 14.27 18.13 -11.67
CA GLU A 117 15.27 18.46 -10.65
C GLU A 117 15.00 19.76 -9.89
N ASN A 118 13.85 20.40 -10.14
CA ASN A 118 13.51 21.69 -9.56
C ASN A 118 14.45 22.88 -9.86
N HIS A 119 14.96 23.01 -11.10
CA HIS A 119 15.79 24.17 -11.44
C HIS A 119 14.98 25.49 -11.37
N PRO A 120 15.64 26.63 -11.08
CA PRO A 120 15.02 27.95 -11.06
C PRO A 120 14.26 28.32 -12.34
N ASP A 121 13.17 29.08 -12.20
CA ASP A 121 12.30 29.53 -13.30
C ASP A 121 13.06 30.25 -14.42
N GLU A 122 14.14 30.97 -14.11
CA GLU A 122 14.97 31.65 -15.11
C GLU A 122 15.66 30.63 -16.05
N ILE A 123 16.18 29.53 -15.50
CA ILE A 123 16.81 28.46 -16.27
C ILE A 123 15.77 27.74 -17.12
N ILE A 124 14.60 27.42 -16.53
CA ILE A 124 13.48 26.80 -17.25
C ILE A 124 13.03 27.69 -18.41
N ARG A 125 12.80 28.98 -18.16
CA ARG A 125 12.36 29.94 -19.19
C ARG A 125 13.37 30.07 -20.32
N ARG A 126 14.67 30.15 -20.00
CA ARG A 126 15.74 30.20 -21.01
C ARG A 126 15.75 28.95 -21.89
N GLU A 127 15.58 27.76 -21.30
CA GLU A 127 15.54 26.52 -22.07
C GLU A 127 14.24 26.40 -22.89
N GLN A 128 13.11 26.92 -22.39
CA GLN A 128 11.85 27.04 -23.15
C GLN A 128 11.97 28.00 -24.34
N GLU A 129 12.65 29.15 -24.17
CA GLU A 129 12.93 30.09 -25.26
C GLU A 129 13.82 29.46 -26.33
N LYS A 130 14.85 28.73 -25.90
CA LYS A 130 15.72 27.95 -26.80
C LYS A 130 14.92 26.88 -27.54
N LEU A 131 14.05 26.13 -26.86
CA LEU A 131 13.18 25.14 -27.48
C LEU A 131 12.24 25.78 -28.51
N ASN A 132 11.64 26.93 -28.19
CA ASN A 132 10.81 27.69 -29.12
C ASN A 132 11.61 28.10 -30.37
N GLY A 133 12.80 28.68 -30.19
CA GLY A 133 13.65 29.11 -31.29
C GLY A 133 14.05 27.95 -32.20
N LEU A 134 14.49 26.83 -31.60
CA LEU A 134 14.82 25.61 -32.35
C LEU A 134 13.62 25.08 -33.12
N TYR A 135 12.44 25.02 -32.48
CA TYR A 135 11.22 24.49 -33.10
C TYR A 135 10.74 25.37 -34.25
N ASP A 136 10.66 26.69 -34.05
CA ASP A 136 10.19 27.61 -35.09
C ASP A 136 11.15 27.65 -36.28
N ALA A 137 12.45 27.61 -36.04
CA ALA A 137 13.46 27.48 -37.10
C ALA A 137 13.33 26.14 -37.86
N TYR A 138 13.10 25.04 -37.14
CA TYR A 138 12.91 23.72 -37.72
C TYR A 138 11.67 23.66 -38.60
N VAL A 139 10.52 24.09 -38.07
CA VAL A 139 9.23 24.08 -38.78
C VAL A 139 9.29 24.97 -40.02
N LYS A 140 9.91 26.15 -39.94
CA LYS A 140 10.09 27.04 -41.09
C LYS A 140 10.85 26.39 -42.24
N LYS A 141 11.82 25.53 -41.93
CA LYS A 141 12.71 24.92 -42.94
C LYS A 141 12.23 23.55 -43.43
N TYR A 142 11.66 22.73 -42.55
CA TYR A 142 11.36 21.31 -42.83
C TYR A 142 9.88 20.94 -42.64
N GLY A 143 9.04 21.88 -42.23
CA GLY A 143 7.64 21.63 -41.88
C GLY A 143 7.47 21.05 -40.47
N ARG A 144 6.21 20.78 -40.10
CA ARG A 144 5.81 20.22 -38.79
C ARG A 144 6.41 18.85 -38.53
N LEU A 145 6.58 18.48 -37.27
CA LEU A 145 7.23 17.23 -36.85
C LEU A 145 6.45 16.00 -37.31
N TYR A 146 5.12 16.09 -37.37
CA TYR A 146 4.24 15.03 -37.88
C TYR A 146 4.24 14.85 -39.42
N THR A 147 4.94 15.68 -40.18
CA THR A 147 4.94 15.54 -41.65
C THR A 147 5.63 14.27 -42.12
N ARG A 148 5.18 13.69 -43.25
CA ARG A 148 5.71 12.43 -43.81
C ARG A 148 7.23 12.44 -43.98
N GLY A 149 7.81 13.53 -44.48
CA GLY A 149 9.26 13.63 -44.70
C GLY A 149 10.07 13.66 -43.41
N ASN A 150 9.49 14.22 -42.33
CA ASN A 150 10.10 14.24 -41.00
C ASN A 150 9.97 12.87 -40.32
N ASN A 151 8.81 12.22 -40.48
CA ASN A 151 8.60 10.85 -40.03
C ASN A 151 9.63 9.89 -40.65
N LEU A 152 9.78 9.90 -41.98
CA LEU A 152 10.73 9.03 -42.68
C LEU A 152 12.19 9.27 -42.29
N ALA A 153 12.54 10.49 -41.89
CA ALA A 153 13.91 10.82 -41.52
C ALA A 153 14.28 10.37 -40.10
N PHE A 154 13.32 10.26 -39.19
CA PHE A 154 13.61 10.15 -37.74
C PHE A 154 12.76 9.12 -37.00
N SER A 155 11.90 8.36 -37.69
CA SER A 155 10.99 7.39 -37.06
C SER A 155 11.70 6.29 -36.26
N ASP A 156 12.93 5.97 -36.63
CA ASP A 156 13.74 4.94 -35.99
C ASP A 156 14.32 5.40 -34.66
N ASP A 157 14.33 6.72 -34.40
CA ASP A 157 14.76 7.28 -33.12
C ASP A 157 13.73 7.00 -32.02
N SER A 158 14.21 6.45 -30.91
CA SER A 158 13.39 6.12 -29.74
C SER A 158 12.58 7.30 -29.19
N SER A 159 13.08 8.52 -29.36
CA SER A 159 12.51 9.77 -28.85
C SER A 159 11.67 10.53 -29.87
N TYR A 160 11.49 10.02 -31.10
CA TYR A 160 10.59 10.65 -32.07
C TYR A 160 9.16 10.86 -31.54
N PRO A 161 8.54 9.91 -30.80
CA PRO A 161 7.23 10.14 -30.19
C PRO A 161 7.20 11.31 -29.19
N LEU A 162 8.32 11.55 -28.49
CA LEU A 162 8.47 12.70 -27.59
C LEU A 162 8.47 14.02 -28.37
N LEU A 163 9.25 14.08 -29.47
CA LEU A 163 9.25 15.25 -30.35
C LEU A 163 7.87 15.52 -30.94
N CYS A 164 7.20 14.49 -31.44
CA CYS A 164 5.84 14.62 -31.94
C CYS A 164 4.86 15.15 -30.89
N SER A 165 5.07 14.88 -29.60
CA SER A 165 4.21 15.42 -28.52
C SER A 165 4.34 16.93 -28.31
N LEU A 166 5.37 17.57 -28.90
CA LEU A 166 5.50 19.03 -28.94
C LEU A 166 4.38 19.70 -29.78
N GLU A 167 3.71 18.93 -30.63
CA GLU A 167 2.60 19.36 -31.47
C GLU A 167 1.29 18.74 -30.95
N VAL A 168 0.40 19.59 -30.45
CA VAL A 168 -0.96 19.18 -30.09
C VAL A 168 -1.80 19.14 -31.35
N LEU A 169 -2.38 17.98 -31.64
CA LEU A 169 -3.27 17.77 -32.78
C LEU A 169 -4.74 17.87 -32.35
N ASP A 170 -5.59 18.31 -33.27
CA ASP A 170 -7.05 18.25 -33.09
C ASP A 170 -7.60 16.84 -33.37
N ASN A 171 -8.93 16.69 -33.29
CA ASN A 171 -9.61 15.41 -33.51
C ASN A 171 -9.49 14.89 -34.96
N GLU A 172 -9.16 15.75 -35.92
CA GLU A 172 -8.96 15.41 -37.33
C GLU A 172 -7.48 15.11 -37.65
N GLY A 173 -6.59 15.25 -36.67
CA GLY A 173 -5.15 15.04 -36.81
C GLY A 173 -4.40 16.26 -37.36
N ASN A 174 -5.04 17.43 -37.44
CA ASN A 174 -4.39 18.66 -37.87
C ASN A 174 -3.66 19.32 -36.69
N PHE A 175 -2.63 20.11 -36.98
CA PHE A 175 -1.93 20.89 -35.97
C PHE A 175 -2.89 21.91 -35.34
N ALA A 176 -3.15 21.77 -34.03
CA ALA A 176 -3.95 22.71 -33.28
C ALA A 176 -3.07 23.79 -32.62
N ARG A 177 -2.03 23.39 -31.89
CA ARG A 177 -1.13 24.30 -31.15
C ARG A 177 0.18 23.65 -30.73
N LYS A 178 1.14 24.45 -30.27
CA LYS A 178 2.33 23.97 -29.54
C LYS A 178 1.91 23.38 -28.18
N ALA A 179 2.68 22.40 -27.69
CA ALA A 179 2.51 21.82 -26.36
C ALA A 179 2.72 22.85 -25.23
N ASP A 180 2.18 22.56 -24.05
CA ASP A 180 2.24 23.49 -22.91
C ASP A 180 3.68 23.69 -22.42
N MET A 181 4.53 22.68 -22.56
CA MET A 181 5.95 22.70 -22.19
C MET A 181 6.76 23.85 -22.82
N PHE A 182 6.32 24.41 -23.95
CA PHE A 182 6.96 25.58 -24.57
C PHE A 182 6.79 26.87 -23.76
N THR A 183 5.84 26.93 -22.83
CA THR A 183 5.46 28.16 -22.12
C THR A 183 5.23 27.95 -20.63
N LYS A 184 5.01 26.71 -20.19
CA LYS A 184 4.68 26.34 -18.83
C LYS A 184 5.51 25.16 -18.37
N ARG A 185 5.69 25.07 -17.07
CA ARG A 185 6.22 23.89 -16.40
C ARG A 185 5.16 22.79 -16.36
N THR A 186 5.45 21.66 -16.98
CA THR A 186 4.55 20.49 -17.12
C THR A 186 4.96 19.35 -16.20
N ILE A 187 6.17 19.36 -15.67
CA ILE A 187 6.65 18.49 -14.60
C ILE A 187 7.01 19.40 -13.43
N ARG A 188 6.25 19.31 -12.35
CA ARG A 188 6.43 20.14 -11.16
C ARG A 188 6.86 19.27 -10.00
N PRO A 189 7.92 19.63 -9.27
CA PRO A 189 8.12 19.13 -7.93
C PRO A 189 7.03 19.69 -7.03
N HIS A 190 6.83 19.05 -5.90
CA HIS A 190 5.93 19.55 -4.88
C HIS A 190 6.36 20.94 -4.43
N GLU A 191 5.50 21.93 -4.65
CA GLU A 191 5.70 23.30 -4.14
C GLU A 191 4.79 23.48 -2.93
N PRO A 192 5.34 23.83 -1.76
CA PRO A 192 4.53 24.02 -0.57
C PRO A 192 3.54 25.16 -0.83
N VAL A 193 2.29 24.94 -0.46
CA VAL A 193 1.27 25.98 -0.49
C VAL A 193 1.73 27.12 0.42
N THR A 194 1.72 28.35 -0.07
CA THR A 194 2.19 29.53 0.68
C THR A 194 1.07 30.43 1.16
N GLN A 195 -0.13 30.32 0.58
CA GLN A 195 -1.28 31.13 0.96
C GLN A 195 -2.60 30.38 0.73
N VAL A 196 -3.56 30.56 1.64
CA VAL A 196 -4.95 30.05 1.54
C VAL A 196 -5.94 31.08 2.09
N ASP A 197 -7.22 30.96 1.73
CA ASP A 197 -8.23 31.97 2.08
C ASP A 197 -9.01 31.61 3.36
N THR A 198 -9.11 30.33 3.70
CA THR A 198 -9.97 29.85 4.80
C THR A 198 -9.23 28.95 5.79
N ALA A 199 -9.72 28.89 7.04
CA ALA A 199 -9.14 28.04 8.08
C ALA A 199 -9.21 26.55 7.72
N SER A 200 -10.27 26.11 7.02
CA SER A 200 -10.42 24.73 6.57
C SER A 200 -9.39 24.32 5.52
N GLU A 201 -9.01 25.24 4.63
CA GLU A 201 -7.95 25.01 3.65
C GLU A 201 -6.59 24.98 4.34
N ALA A 202 -6.33 25.92 5.26
CA ALA A 202 -5.11 25.92 6.06
C ALA A 202 -4.94 24.61 6.84
N LEU A 203 -6.04 24.08 7.41
CA LEU A 203 -6.05 22.78 8.08
C LEU A 203 -5.68 21.64 7.11
N ALA A 204 -6.27 21.60 5.91
CA ALA A 204 -5.96 20.57 4.92
C ALA A 204 -4.48 20.57 4.54
N VAL A 205 -3.91 21.76 4.30
CA VAL A 205 -2.49 21.94 3.98
C VAL A 205 -1.61 21.55 5.17
N SER A 206 -1.95 21.96 6.39
CA SER A 206 -1.22 21.58 7.60
C SER A 206 -1.17 20.07 7.79
N LEU A 207 -2.28 19.37 7.57
CA LEU A 207 -2.33 17.92 7.68
C LEU A 207 -1.48 17.22 6.60
N SER A 208 -1.45 17.78 5.38
CA SER A 208 -0.62 17.24 4.29
C SER A 208 0.89 17.47 4.53
N GLU A 209 1.28 18.70 4.91
CA GLU A 209 2.69 19.10 5.02
C GLU A 209 3.32 18.74 6.37
N LYS A 210 2.55 18.83 7.46
CA LYS A 210 3.04 18.66 8.84
C LYS A 210 2.52 17.40 9.51
N ALA A 211 1.58 16.67 8.90
CA ALA A 211 0.91 15.51 9.48
C ALA A 211 0.23 15.79 10.84
N GLN A 212 -0.08 17.06 11.13
CA GLN A 212 -0.69 17.51 12.38
C GLN A 212 -1.46 18.82 12.19
N VAL A 213 -2.27 19.20 13.18
CA VAL A 213 -2.90 20.53 13.25
C VAL A 213 -1.88 21.52 13.84
N ASP A 214 -1.20 22.26 12.97
CA ASP A 214 -0.16 23.21 13.33
C ASP A 214 -0.70 24.64 13.16
N LEU A 215 -1.21 25.23 14.25
CA LEU A 215 -1.86 26.55 14.19
C LEU A 215 -0.89 27.66 13.78
N GLY A 216 0.38 27.55 14.13
CA GLY A 216 1.40 28.52 13.72
C GLY A 216 1.59 28.50 12.20
N PHE A 217 1.76 27.30 11.63
CA PHE A 217 1.84 27.14 10.18
C PHE A 217 0.54 27.57 9.47
N MET A 218 -0.63 27.21 10.02
CA MET A 218 -1.92 27.62 9.46
C MET A 218 -2.13 29.14 9.50
N SER A 219 -1.63 29.81 10.54
CA SER A 219 -1.64 31.27 10.69
C SER A 219 -0.79 31.92 9.62
N GLU A 220 0.42 31.42 9.37
CA GLU A 220 1.30 31.89 8.28
C GLU A 220 0.63 31.77 6.90
N LEU A 221 -0.06 30.65 6.63
CA LEU A 221 -0.73 30.42 5.35
C LEU A 221 -1.97 31.29 5.14
N SER A 222 -2.78 31.47 6.17
CA SER A 222 -4.09 32.14 6.06
C SER A 222 -4.06 33.63 6.39
N GLY A 223 -2.99 34.09 7.06
CA GLY A 223 -2.91 35.42 7.65
C GLY A 223 -3.84 35.63 8.85
N LYS A 224 -4.51 34.58 9.34
CA LYS A 224 -5.44 34.62 10.48
C LYS A 224 -4.70 34.33 11.78
N SER A 225 -5.14 34.94 12.88
CA SER A 225 -4.61 34.59 14.20
C SER A 225 -4.98 33.16 14.62
N GLU A 226 -4.20 32.56 15.52
CA GLU A 226 -4.49 31.21 16.04
C GLU A 226 -5.88 31.14 16.71
N ASP A 227 -6.30 32.21 17.39
CA ASP A 227 -7.61 32.27 18.04
C ASP A 227 -8.76 32.29 17.02
N GLU A 228 -8.62 33.05 15.92
CA GLU A 228 -9.58 33.05 14.82
C GLU A 228 -9.65 31.68 14.14
N LEU A 229 -8.50 31.03 13.92
CA LEU A 229 -8.45 29.68 13.35
C LEU A 229 -9.18 28.67 14.23
N VAL A 230 -8.96 28.71 15.55
CA VAL A 230 -9.64 27.83 16.52
C VAL A 230 -11.14 28.10 16.54
N GLN A 231 -11.55 29.36 16.44
CA GLN A 231 -12.97 29.74 16.40
C GLN A 231 -13.65 29.25 15.11
N GLU A 232 -13.04 29.47 13.95
CA GLU A 232 -13.57 29.04 12.65
C GLU A 232 -13.60 27.51 12.50
N LEU A 233 -12.64 26.81 13.11
CA LEU A 233 -12.53 25.35 13.11
C LEU A 233 -13.19 24.70 14.34
N SER A 234 -14.05 25.43 15.05
CA SER A 234 -14.80 24.88 16.17
C SER A 234 -15.63 23.67 15.72
N GLY A 235 -15.48 22.55 16.43
CA GLY A 235 -16.11 21.28 16.06
C GLY A 235 -15.32 20.45 15.03
N VAL A 236 -14.37 21.05 14.33
CA VAL A 236 -13.47 20.38 13.35
C VAL A 236 -12.12 20.01 13.99
N ILE A 237 -11.66 20.79 14.98
CA ILE A 237 -10.45 20.48 15.76
C ILE A 237 -10.73 20.52 17.27
N TYR A 238 -9.98 19.73 18.02
CA TYR A 238 -10.06 19.62 19.48
C TYR A 238 -8.66 19.50 20.09
N ARG A 239 -8.47 20.02 21.29
CA ARG A 239 -7.29 19.72 22.11
C ARG A 239 -7.20 18.21 22.40
N ASN A 240 -6.06 17.59 22.12
CA ASN A 240 -5.79 16.17 22.37
C ASN A 240 -5.47 15.94 23.85
N VAL A 241 -6.50 15.91 24.68
CA VAL A 241 -6.36 15.74 26.13
C VAL A 241 -5.79 14.36 26.46
N ARG A 242 -4.57 14.36 26.99
CA ARG A 242 -3.84 13.17 27.45
C ARG A 242 -3.36 13.40 28.89
N CYS A 243 -4.24 13.11 29.84
CA CYS A 243 -3.97 13.29 31.28
C CYS A 243 -4.21 12.00 32.08
N GLY A 244 -4.04 12.09 33.40
CA GLY A 244 -4.46 11.04 34.33
C GLY A 244 -5.95 10.70 34.21
N LEU A 245 -6.32 9.50 34.66
CA LEU A 245 -7.71 9.03 34.66
C LEU A 245 -8.47 9.46 35.92
N THR A 246 -7.77 9.95 36.94
CA THR A 246 -8.35 10.55 38.14
C THR A 246 -7.74 11.94 38.40
N PRO A 247 -8.43 12.82 39.13
CA PRO A 247 -7.93 14.16 39.44
C PRO A 247 -6.56 14.15 40.14
N GLU A 248 -6.30 13.14 40.96
CA GLU A 248 -5.06 13.00 41.75
C GLU A 248 -3.86 12.62 40.87
N GLU A 249 -4.09 12.02 39.70
CA GLU A 249 -3.05 11.66 38.73
C GLU A 249 -2.64 12.84 37.83
N ILE A 250 -3.34 13.98 37.90
CA ILE A 250 -3.12 15.14 37.04
C ILE A 250 -2.04 16.04 37.62
N SER A 251 -0.96 16.21 36.86
CA SER A 251 0.12 17.13 37.20
C SER A 251 -0.26 18.60 36.94
N PRO A 252 0.37 19.59 37.60
CA PRO A 252 0.10 21.01 37.35
C PRO A 252 0.26 21.44 35.89
N VAL A 253 1.21 20.83 35.15
CA VAL A 253 1.42 21.12 33.72
C VAL A 253 0.22 20.68 32.88
N GLN A 254 -0.47 19.61 33.29
CA GLN A 254 -1.67 19.10 32.60
C GLN A 254 -2.93 19.93 32.87
N LEU A 255 -2.89 20.88 33.82
CA LEU A 255 -3.96 21.85 34.01
C LEU A 255 -3.90 23.02 33.03
N ASP A 256 -2.80 23.15 32.28
CA ASP A 256 -2.70 24.12 31.21
C ASP A 256 -3.26 23.53 29.90
N LEU A 257 -4.46 23.98 29.51
CA LEU A 257 -5.11 23.54 28.28
C LEU A 257 -4.29 23.89 27.03
N ALA A 258 -3.44 24.92 27.08
CA ALA A 258 -2.59 25.30 25.97
C ALA A 258 -1.49 24.26 25.68
N ALA A 259 -1.12 23.45 26.67
CA ALA A 259 -0.10 22.41 26.55
C ALA A 259 -0.56 21.20 25.70
N TYR A 260 -1.87 21.05 25.47
CA TYR A 260 -2.38 19.97 24.63
C TYR A 260 -2.39 20.39 23.16
N PRO A 261 -1.74 19.64 22.24
CA PRO A 261 -1.80 19.96 20.82
C PRO A 261 -3.23 19.79 20.29
N TYR A 262 -3.57 20.51 19.22
CA TYR A 262 -4.82 20.27 18.50
C TYR A 262 -4.72 19.02 17.64
N VAL A 263 -5.85 18.33 17.53
CA VAL A 263 -6.06 17.23 16.59
C VAL A 263 -7.42 17.38 15.93
N THR A 264 -7.58 16.75 14.79
CA THR A 264 -8.86 16.72 14.06
C THR A 264 -9.96 16.05 14.88
N ALA A 265 -11.22 16.43 14.65
CA ALA A 265 -12.40 15.84 15.29
C ALA A 265 -12.44 14.32 15.12
N GLU A 266 -12.04 13.84 13.96
CA GLU A 266 -12.00 12.42 13.63
C GLU A 266 -11.02 11.65 14.51
N GLU A 267 -9.86 12.24 14.81
CA GLU A 267 -8.90 11.64 15.76
C GLU A 267 -9.41 11.75 17.20
N PHE A 268 -9.91 12.92 17.58
CA PHE A 268 -10.39 13.16 18.95
C PHE A 268 -11.51 12.20 19.32
N LEU A 269 -12.51 12.02 18.44
CA LEU A 269 -13.73 11.22 18.67
C LEU A 269 -13.60 9.73 18.30
N SER A 270 -12.40 9.23 18.02
CA SER A 270 -12.15 7.81 17.72
C SER A 270 -11.14 7.16 18.69
N GLY A 271 -10.87 5.88 18.52
CA GLY A 271 -10.04 5.10 19.43
C GLY A 271 -10.78 4.80 20.74
N ASN A 272 -10.06 4.70 21.87
CA ASN A 272 -10.65 4.38 23.16
C ASN A 272 -11.44 5.57 23.75
N VAL A 273 -12.69 5.75 23.31
CA VAL A 273 -13.53 6.91 23.66
C VAL A 273 -13.98 6.89 25.12
N ARG A 274 -14.11 5.72 25.76
CA ARG A 274 -14.39 5.62 27.20
C ARG A 274 -13.22 6.14 28.03
N LYS A 275 -11.99 5.78 27.66
CA LYS A 275 -10.77 6.28 28.32
C LYS A 275 -10.63 7.79 28.12
N LYS A 276 -10.87 8.30 26.90
CA LYS A 276 -10.84 9.73 26.62
C LYS A 276 -11.89 10.50 27.42
N LEU A 277 -13.11 9.98 27.55
CA LEU A 277 -14.14 10.58 28.39
C LEU A 277 -13.70 10.66 29.85
N ARG A 278 -13.11 9.58 30.40
CA ARG A 278 -12.57 9.59 31.77
C ARG A 278 -11.46 10.62 31.96
N MET A 279 -10.55 10.76 31.00
CA MET A 279 -9.50 11.80 31.03
C MET A 279 -10.13 13.19 31.07
N LEU A 280 -11.13 13.46 30.21
CA LEU A 280 -11.83 14.76 30.19
C LEU A 280 -12.54 15.02 31.52
N GLN A 281 -13.23 14.03 32.08
CA GLN A 281 -13.92 14.16 33.37
C GLN A 281 -12.93 14.41 34.53
N ALA A 282 -11.80 13.71 34.55
CA ALA A 282 -10.74 13.92 35.53
C ALA A 282 -10.17 15.33 35.43
N LEU A 283 -9.88 15.80 34.21
CA LEU A 283 -9.38 17.15 33.96
C LEU A 283 -10.41 18.21 34.36
N GLN A 284 -11.69 18.02 34.01
CA GLN A 284 -12.78 18.90 34.41
C GLN A 284 -12.87 19.07 35.94
N ALA A 285 -12.69 17.98 36.68
CA ALA A 285 -12.74 17.99 38.13
C ALA A 285 -11.51 18.69 38.75
N ALA A 286 -10.33 18.55 38.13
CA ALA A 286 -9.08 19.15 38.60
C ALA A 286 -8.89 20.63 38.20
N LEU A 287 -9.58 21.11 37.15
CA LEU A 287 -9.44 22.48 36.66
C LEU A 287 -10.02 23.54 37.63
N PRO A 288 -9.41 24.74 37.70
CA PRO A 288 -9.98 25.92 38.36
C PRO A 288 -11.35 26.30 37.77
N ALA A 289 -12.22 26.89 38.59
CA ALA A 289 -13.60 27.20 38.21
C ALA A 289 -13.70 28.06 36.94
N GLU A 290 -12.79 29.01 36.75
CA GLU A 290 -12.80 29.92 35.60
C GLU A 290 -12.47 29.23 34.26
N LYS A 291 -11.83 28.06 34.31
CA LYS A 291 -11.42 27.29 33.10
C LYS A 291 -12.35 26.14 32.76
N LYS A 292 -13.33 25.84 33.62
CA LYS A 292 -14.24 24.69 33.47
C LYS A 292 -15.13 24.80 32.24
N ASP A 293 -15.53 26.01 31.85
CA ASP A 293 -16.40 26.22 30.69
C ASP A 293 -15.71 25.88 29.37
N ALA A 294 -14.38 25.99 29.30
CA ALA A 294 -13.60 25.66 28.10
C ALA A 294 -13.69 24.19 27.68
N LEU A 295 -14.00 23.28 28.61
CA LEU A 295 -14.13 21.85 28.37
C LEU A 295 -15.58 21.35 28.30
N ALA A 296 -16.57 22.21 28.58
CA ALA A 296 -17.99 21.80 28.58
C ALA A 296 -18.43 21.22 27.23
N GLY A 297 -18.01 21.85 26.11
CA GLY A 297 -18.26 21.33 24.77
C GLY A 297 -17.55 20.01 24.48
N TYR A 298 -16.34 19.82 25.01
CA TYR A 298 -15.55 18.60 24.81
C TYR A 298 -16.22 17.38 25.45
N LEU A 299 -16.73 17.55 26.68
CA LEU A 299 -17.46 16.50 27.39
C LEU A 299 -18.73 16.12 26.65
N SER A 300 -19.57 17.09 26.27
CA SER A 300 -20.81 16.82 25.54
C SER A 300 -20.57 16.07 24.23
N THR A 301 -19.56 16.47 23.44
CA THR A 301 -19.24 15.78 22.18
C THR A 301 -18.70 14.37 22.44
N MET A 302 -17.85 14.18 23.45
CA MET A 302 -17.28 12.86 23.79
C MET A 302 -18.34 11.90 24.38
N GLU A 303 -19.32 12.41 25.12
CA GLU A 303 -20.45 11.64 25.65
C GLU A 303 -21.37 11.15 24.53
N ALA A 304 -21.64 11.99 23.53
CA ALA A 304 -22.50 11.66 22.40
C ALA A 304 -21.94 10.51 21.53
N VAL A 305 -20.63 10.27 21.55
CA VAL A 305 -19.97 9.22 20.75
C VAL A 305 -19.69 7.93 21.52
N GLN A 306 -20.15 7.80 22.77
CA GLN A 306 -19.95 6.58 23.55
C GLN A 306 -20.75 5.40 22.95
N PRO A 307 -20.12 4.21 22.78
CA PRO A 307 -20.84 3.01 22.38
C PRO A 307 -21.91 2.65 23.41
N THR A 308 -23.07 2.17 22.95
CA THR A 308 -24.11 1.62 23.83
C THR A 308 -23.52 0.50 24.67
N GLU A 309 -23.78 0.53 25.99
CA GLU A 309 -23.26 -0.50 26.90
C GLU A 309 -23.85 -1.87 26.60
N LEU A 310 -22.96 -2.85 26.46
CA LEU A 310 -23.34 -4.24 26.34
C LEU A 310 -23.79 -4.76 27.70
N THR A 311 -24.95 -5.39 27.71
CA THR A 311 -25.54 -6.02 28.89
C THR A 311 -24.99 -7.43 29.10
N ALA A 312 -25.24 -8.01 30.27
CA ALA A 312 -24.86 -9.39 30.58
C ALA A 312 -25.38 -10.42 29.57
N ALA A 313 -26.54 -10.16 28.94
CA ALA A 313 -27.13 -11.05 27.94
C ALA A 313 -26.35 -11.06 26.60
N GLU A 314 -25.64 -9.97 26.30
CA GLU A 314 -24.86 -9.80 25.06
C GLU A 314 -23.39 -10.22 25.24
N ILE A 315 -22.95 -10.44 26.48
CA ILE A 315 -21.56 -10.77 26.81
C ILE A 315 -21.41 -12.29 26.99
N GLY A 316 -20.82 -12.95 25.99
CA GLY A 316 -20.43 -14.36 26.08
C GLY A 316 -19.12 -14.55 26.86
N VAL A 317 -19.16 -15.31 27.97
CA VAL A 317 -17.98 -15.57 28.82
C VAL A 317 -17.62 -17.05 28.83
N ARG A 318 -16.36 -17.34 28.51
CA ARG A 318 -15.78 -18.69 28.66
C ARG A 318 -14.87 -18.71 29.88
N ILE A 319 -14.86 -19.83 30.62
CA ILE A 319 -13.90 -20.04 31.70
C ILE A 319 -12.47 -19.92 31.14
N GLY A 320 -11.63 -19.14 31.82
CA GLY A 320 -10.25 -18.85 31.39
C GLY A 320 -10.11 -17.57 30.55
N ALA A 321 -11.20 -16.85 30.28
CA ALA A 321 -11.13 -15.51 29.69
C ALA A 321 -10.27 -14.59 30.57
N SER A 322 -9.28 -13.95 29.96
CA SER A 322 -8.23 -13.18 30.65
C SER A 322 -8.73 -11.89 31.30
N TRP A 323 -9.84 -11.33 30.82
CA TRP A 323 -10.45 -10.11 31.36
C TRP A 323 -11.29 -10.37 32.62
N VAL A 324 -11.65 -11.63 32.88
CA VAL A 324 -12.39 -11.99 34.09
C VAL A 324 -11.39 -12.04 35.26
N PRO A 325 -11.64 -11.26 36.34
CA PRO A 325 -10.73 -11.22 37.48
C PRO A 325 -10.52 -12.59 38.15
N THR A 326 -9.32 -12.82 38.68
CA THR A 326 -8.95 -14.07 39.36
C THR A 326 -9.85 -14.35 40.57
N ASP A 327 -10.29 -13.30 41.28
CA ASP A 327 -11.17 -13.41 42.44
C ASP A 327 -12.56 -13.96 42.08
N VAL A 328 -13.05 -13.70 40.86
CA VAL A 328 -14.33 -14.23 40.37
C VAL A 328 -14.24 -15.75 40.16
N TYR A 329 -13.17 -16.22 39.52
CA TYR A 329 -12.93 -17.67 39.35
C TYR A 329 -12.71 -18.37 40.70
N GLN A 330 -12.01 -17.72 41.63
CA GLN A 330 -11.80 -18.26 42.96
C GLN A 330 -13.10 -18.36 43.75
N GLN A 331 -13.95 -17.34 43.68
CA GLN A 331 -15.28 -17.35 44.31
C GLN A 331 -16.14 -18.49 43.72
N PHE A 332 -16.21 -18.60 42.40
CA PHE A 332 -16.93 -19.67 41.71
C PHE A 332 -16.48 -21.06 42.17
N MET A 333 -15.16 -21.28 42.19
CA MET A 333 -14.56 -22.54 42.62
C MET A 333 -15.02 -22.92 44.04
N PHE A 334 -14.95 -21.99 44.99
CA PHE A 334 -15.29 -22.25 46.39
C PHE A 334 -16.79 -22.47 46.62
N GLU A 335 -17.64 -21.76 45.89
CA GLU A 335 -19.10 -21.90 45.98
C GLU A 335 -19.59 -23.19 45.32
N LEU A 336 -19.11 -23.49 44.10
CA LEU A 336 -19.51 -24.67 43.35
C LEU A 336 -19.15 -25.96 44.10
N PHE A 337 -17.90 -26.04 44.57
CA PHE A 337 -17.41 -27.24 45.24
C PHE A 337 -17.76 -27.29 46.73
N GLY A 338 -18.18 -26.19 47.35
CA GLY A 338 -18.43 -26.15 48.79
C GLY A 338 -17.15 -26.35 49.60
N THR A 339 -16.04 -25.77 49.14
CA THR A 339 -14.70 -25.92 49.72
C THR A 339 -14.69 -25.50 51.19
N SER A 340 -14.07 -26.31 52.06
CA SER A 340 -13.98 -26.03 53.50
C SER A 340 -13.25 -24.72 53.82
N VAL A 341 -13.58 -24.07 54.95
CA VAL A 341 -12.92 -22.82 55.38
C VAL A 341 -11.40 -22.98 55.48
N TYR A 342 -10.95 -24.14 56.00
CA TYR A 342 -9.52 -24.49 56.10
C TYR A 342 -8.83 -24.54 54.73
N ALA A 343 -9.48 -25.11 53.71
CA ALA A 343 -8.94 -25.17 52.35
C ALA A 343 -9.00 -23.80 51.64
N ARG A 344 -10.09 -23.03 51.83
CA ARG A 344 -10.23 -21.67 51.26
C ARG A 344 -9.10 -20.73 51.64
N GLN A 345 -8.58 -20.85 52.86
CA GLN A 345 -7.47 -20.02 53.33
C GLN A 345 -6.15 -20.30 52.57
N ARG A 346 -5.96 -21.52 52.05
CA ARG A 346 -4.70 -21.99 51.45
C ARG A 346 -4.73 -22.16 49.93
N MET A 347 -5.90 -22.21 49.32
CA MET A 347 -6.05 -22.34 47.87
C MET A 347 -6.19 -20.98 47.20
N ARG A 348 -5.52 -20.78 46.07
CA ARG A 348 -5.64 -19.56 45.26
C ARG A 348 -5.75 -19.91 43.79
N VAL A 349 -6.57 -19.16 43.06
CA VAL A 349 -6.54 -19.14 41.59
C VAL A 349 -5.60 -18.02 41.17
N VAL A 350 -4.53 -18.38 40.47
CA VAL A 350 -3.52 -17.43 39.99
C VAL A 350 -3.37 -17.54 38.48
N ARG A 351 -3.04 -16.43 37.84
CA ARG A 351 -2.70 -16.37 36.42
C ARG A 351 -1.28 -15.84 36.27
N SER A 352 -0.46 -16.53 35.50
CA SER A 352 0.87 -16.07 35.12
C SER A 352 0.76 -14.89 34.17
N GLU A 353 1.35 -13.75 34.51
CA GLU A 353 1.38 -12.58 33.61
C GLU A 353 2.27 -12.82 32.38
N TYR A 354 3.30 -13.68 32.53
CA TYR A 354 4.25 -13.99 31.46
C TYR A 354 3.72 -15.03 30.47
N SER A 355 3.21 -16.16 30.97
CA SER A 355 2.74 -17.27 30.11
C SER A 355 1.23 -17.23 29.83
N GLY A 356 0.46 -16.43 30.58
CA GLY A 356 -1.00 -16.40 30.52
C GLY A 356 -1.67 -17.63 31.13
N GLU A 357 -0.91 -18.62 31.60
CA GLU A 357 -1.42 -19.87 32.17
C GLU A 357 -2.07 -19.65 33.54
N TRP A 358 -3.14 -20.40 33.78
CA TRP A 358 -3.87 -20.42 35.04
C TRP A 358 -3.41 -21.59 35.92
N ASN A 359 -3.29 -21.36 37.22
CA ASN A 359 -2.96 -22.40 38.19
C ASN A 359 -3.85 -22.29 39.42
N ILE A 360 -4.20 -23.44 40.00
CA ILE A 360 -4.88 -23.54 41.28
C ILE A 360 -3.88 -24.11 42.29
N SER A 361 -3.46 -23.26 43.22
CA SER A 361 -2.49 -23.65 44.26
C SER A 361 -3.15 -24.56 45.30
N ASN A 362 -2.37 -25.49 45.86
CA ASN A 362 -2.80 -26.41 46.93
C ASN A 362 -4.08 -27.22 46.61
N LYS A 363 -4.29 -27.58 45.34
CA LYS A 363 -5.47 -28.30 44.81
C LYS A 363 -5.79 -29.67 45.42
N SER A 364 -4.91 -30.22 46.25
CA SER A 364 -5.11 -31.47 46.99
C SER A 364 -5.61 -31.26 48.44
N MET A 365 -5.67 -30.01 48.92
CA MET A 365 -5.98 -29.68 50.32
C MET A 365 -7.41 -30.06 50.75
N ASP A 366 -8.34 -30.15 49.79
CA ASP A 366 -9.75 -30.43 50.02
C ASP A 366 -10.15 -31.85 49.56
N GLY A 367 -9.23 -32.81 49.70
CA GLY A 367 -9.38 -34.18 49.19
C GLY A 367 -10.52 -35.00 49.82
N GLY A 368 -11.07 -34.57 50.96
CA GLY A 368 -12.25 -35.19 51.59
C GLY A 368 -13.59 -34.67 51.08
N ASN A 369 -13.61 -33.68 50.19
CA ASN A 369 -14.84 -33.05 49.73
C ASN A 369 -15.55 -33.91 48.67
N ILE A 370 -16.71 -34.46 49.05
CA ILE A 370 -17.52 -35.33 48.19
C ILE A 370 -17.89 -34.63 46.86
N LYS A 371 -18.20 -33.33 46.88
CA LYS A 371 -18.52 -32.59 45.66
C LYS A 371 -17.32 -32.50 44.73
N ALA A 372 -16.12 -32.28 45.27
CA ALA A 372 -14.89 -32.17 44.50
C ALA A 372 -14.37 -33.51 43.95
N VAL A 373 -14.67 -34.63 44.62
CA VAL A 373 -14.13 -35.96 44.24
C VAL A 373 -15.16 -36.82 43.50
N THR A 374 -16.47 -36.56 43.68
CA THR A 374 -17.53 -37.41 43.11
C THR A 374 -18.52 -36.64 42.22
N THR A 375 -18.98 -35.45 42.64
CA THR A 375 -20.02 -34.72 41.88
C THR A 375 -19.47 -33.98 40.66
N TYR A 376 -18.39 -33.21 40.87
CA TYR A 376 -17.73 -32.39 39.85
C TYR A 376 -16.33 -32.91 39.51
N GLY A 377 -15.86 -33.94 40.20
CA GLY A 377 -14.64 -34.66 39.90
C GLY A 377 -14.94 -36.13 39.63
N THR A 378 -13.88 -36.93 39.52
CA THR A 378 -13.94 -38.38 39.45
C THR A 378 -13.02 -38.98 40.50
N LYS A 379 -13.06 -40.31 40.68
CA LYS A 379 -12.09 -41.03 41.52
C LYS A 379 -10.64 -40.83 41.07
N ARG A 380 -10.41 -40.48 39.79
CA ARG A 380 -9.09 -40.36 39.17
C ARG A 380 -8.59 -38.91 39.09
N ILE A 381 -9.50 -37.93 38.98
CA ILE A 381 -9.14 -36.51 38.85
C ILE A 381 -10.12 -35.62 39.63
N THR A 382 -9.59 -34.76 40.49
CA THR A 382 -10.43 -33.87 41.32
C THR A 382 -11.04 -32.74 40.50
N ALA A 383 -12.17 -32.20 40.94
CA ALA A 383 -12.83 -31.06 40.30
C ALA A 383 -11.92 -29.83 40.19
N TYR A 384 -11.00 -29.64 41.14
CA TYR A 384 -9.98 -28.59 41.07
C TYR A 384 -9.02 -28.76 39.89
N HIS A 385 -8.58 -30.00 39.60
CA HIS A 385 -7.75 -30.26 38.43
C HIS A 385 -8.53 -30.07 37.13
N ILE A 386 -9.79 -30.51 37.10
CA ILE A 386 -10.68 -30.28 35.94
C ILE A 386 -10.86 -28.78 35.70
N LEU A 387 -11.12 -27.99 36.74
CA LEU A 387 -11.27 -26.54 36.63
C LEU A 387 -9.98 -25.86 36.16
N GLU A 388 -8.81 -26.25 36.69
CA GLU A 388 -7.52 -25.73 36.22
C GLU A 388 -7.28 -26.02 34.73
N GLN A 389 -7.57 -27.24 34.25
CA GLN A 389 -7.50 -27.54 32.82
C GLN A 389 -8.49 -26.69 32.01
N THR A 390 -9.69 -26.47 32.54
CA THR A 390 -10.73 -25.64 31.90
C THR A 390 -10.33 -24.17 31.81
N LEU A 391 -9.73 -23.61 32.87
CA LEU A 391 -9.16 -22.25 32.87
C LEU A 391 -8.08 -22.09 31.79
N ASN A 392 -7.33 -23.16 31.50
CA ASN A 392 -6.34 -23.17 30.43
C ASN A 392 -6.90 -23.59 29.06
N GLN A 393 -8.23 -23.69 28.92
CA GLN A 393 -8.91 -24.13 27.70
C GLN A 393 -8.44 -25.51 27.20
N ARG A 394 -7.98 -26.37 28.11
CA ARG A 394 -7.53 -27.74 27.83
C ARG A 394 -8.67 -28.72 28.09
N VAL A 395 -8.83 -29.68 27.19
CA VAL A 395 -9.74 -30.81 27.37
C VAL A 395 -9.11 -31.79 28.35
N VAL A 396 -9.87 -32.22 29.35
CA VAL A 396 -9.38 -33.18 30.34
C VAL A 396 -9.11 -34.55 29.70
N LYS A 397 -7.96 -35.14 30.06
CA LYS A 397 -7.53 -36.49 29.65
C LYS A 397 -7.05 -37.25 30.88
N VAL A 398 -7.46 -38.51 31.01
CA VAL A 398 -7.05 -39.42 32.08
C VAL A 398 -6.24 -40.55 31.45
N PHE A 399 -5.06 -40.82 32.01
CA PHE A 399 -4.15 -41.87 31.53
C PHE A 399 -4.02 -42.97 32.58
N ASP A 400 -3.95 -44.22 32.13
CA ASP A 400 -3.52 -45.36 32.91
C ASP A 400 -2.05 -45.66 32.62
N THR A 401 -1.31 -46.13 33.61
CA THR A 401 0.07 -46.58 33.43
C THR A 401 0.06 -48.06 33.05
N VAL A 402 0.57 -48.39 31.87
CA VAL A 402 0.79 -49.78 31.44
C VAL A 402 2.29 -50.04 31.37
N VAL A 403 2.74 -51.18 31.89
CA VAL A 403 4.14 -51.61 31.81
C VAL A 403 4.30 -52.51 30.59
N GLU A 404 4.98 -52.00 29.56
CA GLU A 404 5.42 -52.77 28.39
C GLU A 404 6.95 -52.85 28.42
N ASP A 405 7.52 -54.05 28.28
CA ASP A 405 8.97 -54.29 28.24
C ASP A 405 9.76 -53.64 29.41
N GLY A 406 9.17 -53.63 30.61
CA GLY A 406 9.78 -53.04 31.81
C GLY A 406 9.82 -51.51 31.85
N LYS A 407 9.15 -50.83 30.91
CA LYS A 407 9.01 -49.36 30.89
C LYS A 407 7.55 -48.95 31.05
N GLU A 408 7.30 -48.03 31.99
CA GLU A 408 5.99 -47.43 32.20
C GLU A 408 5.62 -46.50 31.04
N ARG A 409 4.45 -46.72 30.42
CA ARG A 409 3.88 -45.86 29.39
C ARG A 409 2.47 -45.39 29.78
N PRO A 410 2.15 -44.10 29.64
CA PRO A 410 0.81 -43.60 29.85
C PRO A 410 -0.08 -43.93 28.64
N VAL A 411 -1.11 -44.73 28.85
CA VAL A 411 -2.14 -45.05 27.85
C VAL A 411 -3.43 -44.31 28.19
N LEU A 412 -4.07 -43.69 27.20
CA LEU A 412 -5.30 -42.92 27.42
C LEU A 412 -6.44 -43.85 27.87
N ASN A 413 -7.00 -43.59 29.04
CA ASN A 413 -8.20 -44.28 29.49
C ASN A 413 -9.43 -43.61 28.89
N VAL A 414 -9.95 -44.17 27.80
CA VAL A 414 -11.09 -43.61 27.05
C VAL A 414 -12.32 -43.43 27.94
N LYS A 415 -12.62 -44.40 28.80
CA LYS A 415 -13.83 -44.39 29.65
C LYS A 415 -13.74 -43.33 30.75
N GLU A 416 -12.64 -43.30 31.50
CA GLU A 416 -12.45 -42.31 32.56
C GLU A 416 -12.26 -40.90 32.00
N THR A 417 -11.67 -40.77 30.81
CA THR A 417 -11.55 -39.51 30.09
C THR A 417 -12.92 -38.96 29.70
N ALA A 418 -13.81 -39.79 29.13
CA ALA A 418 -15.17 -39.37 28.78
C ALA A 418 -15.94 -38.87 30.02
N ILE A 419 -15.88 -39.62 31.13
CA ILE A 419 -16.52 -39.21 32.39
C ILE A 419 -15.95 -37.88 32.90
N ALA A 420 -14.63 -37.69 32.85
CA ALA A 420 -13.99 -36.45 33.28
C ALA A 420 -14.35 -35.26 32.37
N GLN A 421 -14.55 -35.49 31.08
CA GLN A 421 -15.03 -34.49 30.12
C GLN A 421 -16.50 -34.11 30.38
N ASP A 422 -17.35 -35.07 30.73
CA ASP A 422 -18.73 -34.77 31.15
C ASP A 422 -18.75 -33.89 32.41
N ARG A 423 -17.86 -34.16 33.38
CA ARG A 423 -17.70 -33.29 34.57
C ARG A 423 -17.17 -31.91 34.21
N GLN A 424 -16.24 -31.83 33.25
CA GLN A 424 -15.75 -30.56 32.73
C GLN A 424 -16.88 -29.73 32.11
N GLU A 425 -17.77 -30.34 31.33
CA GLU A 425 -18.90 -29.65 30.72
C GLU A 425 -19.94 -29.22 31.75
N LEU A 426 -20.20 -30.06 32.76
CA LEU A 426 -21.06 -29.69 33.89
C LEU A 426 -20.53 -28.45 34.64
N ILE A 427 -19.22 -28.37 34.88
CA ILE A 427 -18.59 -27.20 35.50
C ILE A 427 -18.78 -25.94 34.63
N LYS A 428 -18.60 -26.04 33.31
CA LYS A 428 -18.83 -24.90 32.39
C LYS A 428 -20.28 -24.43 32.41
N SER A 429 -21.24 -25.36 32.37
CA SER A 429 -22.66 -25.03 32.45
C SER A 429 -22.99 -24.33 33.76
N LYS A 430 -22.50 -24.85 34.90
CA LYS A 430 -22.70 -24.20 36.21
C LYS A 430 -22.05 -22.84 36.32
N PHE A 431 -20.90 -22.63 35.67
CA PHE A 431 -20.28 -21.30 35.60
C PHE A 431 -21.14 -20.31 34.83
N ALA A 432 -21.66 -20.71 33.68
CA ALA A 432 -22.52 -19.85 32.86
C ALA A 432 -23.77 -19.40 33.62
N ASP A 433 -24.43 -20.33 34.32
CA ASP A 433 -25.60 -20.02 35.17
C ASP A 433 -25.22 -19.09 36.33
N TRP A 434 -24.10 -19.38 37.00
CA TRP A 434 -23.69 -18.69 38.21
C TRP A 434 -23.20 -17.27 37.93
N LEU A 435 -22.43 -17.05 36.87
CA LEU A 435 -21.67 -15.81 36.64
C LEU A 435 -22.53 -14.53 36.74
N TRP A 436 -23.77 -14.60 36.25
CA TRP A 436 -24.66 -13.44 36.12
C TRP A 436 -25.77 -13.35 37.17
N GLN A 437 -25.85 -14.30 38.11
CA GLN A 437 -26.90 -14.32 39.14
C GLN A 437 -26.76 -13.20 40.18
N ASP A 438 -25.53 -12.87 40.53
CA ASP A 438 -25.23 -11.83 41.51
C ASP A 438 -25.17 -10.45 40.85
N ILE A 439 -25.89 -9.47 41.41
CA ILE A 439 -26.06 -8.14 40.80
C ILE A 439 -24.73 -7.39 40.77
N ASP A 440 -24.01 -7.35 41.89
CA ASP A 440 -22.75 -6.61 42.02
C ASP A 440 -21.66 -7.19 41.11
N ARG A 441 -21.53 -8.52 41.08
CA ARG A 441 -20.63 -9.22 40.16
C ARG A 441 -20.98 -8.94 38.71
N ARG A 442 -22.27 -9.01 38.36
CA ARG A 442 -22.75 -8.75 37.00
C ARG A 442 -22.41 -7.34 36.55
N GLU A 443 -22.73 -6.32 37.35
CA GLU A 443 -22.41 -4.93 37.05
C GLU A 443 -20.90 -4.71 36.91
N ARG A 444 -20.11 -5.27 37.83
CA ARG A 444 -18.64 -5.20 37.77
C ARG A 444 -18.09 -5.83 36.48
N LEU A 445 -18.56 -7.01 36.10
CA LEU A 445 -18.09 -7.71 34.89
C LEU A 445 -18.53 -7.00 33.60
N CYS A 446 -19.78 -6.51 33.54
CA CYS A 446 -20.25 -5.68 32.44
C CYS A 446 -19.38 -4.43 32.29
N ARG A 447 -19.05 -3.74 33.38
CA ARG A 447 -18.17 -2.56 33.35
C ARG A 447 -16.77 -2.89 32.84
N ILE A 448 -16.14 -3.93 33.37
CA ILE A 448 -14.80 -4.36 32.91
C ILE A 448 -14.81 -4.69 31.42
N TYR A 449 -15.83 -5.42 30.96
CA TYR A 449 -15.95 -5.80 29.55
C TYR A 449 -16.15 -4.58 28.65
N ASN A 450 -17.05 -3.67 29.03
CA ASN A 450 -17.34 -2.47 28.24
C ASN A 450 -16.13 -1.53 28.18
N ASP A 451 -15.44 -1.33 29.31
CA ASP A 451 -14.21 -0.52 29.35
C ASP A 451 -13.08 -1.10 28.50
N THR A 452 -12.96 -2.43 28.46
CA THR A 452 -11.85 -3.11 27.79
C THR A 452 -12.11 -3.32 26.30
N PHE A 453 -13.32 -3.74 25.92
CA PHE A 453 -13.63 -4.19 24.56
C PHE A 453 -14.65 -3.30 23.84
N ASN A 454 -15.69 -2.81 24.53
CA ASN A 454 -16.69 -1.90 23.96
C ASN A 454 -16.31 -0.42 24.14
N SER A 455 -15.07 -0.10 23.80
CA SER A 455 -14.48 1.22 24.03
C SER A 455 -13.84 1.82 22.78
N ILE A 456 -13.62 1.03 21.73
CA ILE A 456 -12.96 1.47 20.50
C ILE A 456 -14.02 1.94 19.49
N ARG A 457 -14.01 3.24 19.18
CA ARG A 457 -14.79 3.82 18.07
C ARG A 457 -13.90 3.97 16.83
N PRO A 458 -14.30 3.46 15.65
CA PRO A 458 -13.59 3.72 14.40
C PRO A 458 -13.53 5.23 14.08
N ARG A 459 -12.57 5.62 13.24
CA ARG A 459 -12.47 6.99 12.75
C ARG A 459 -13.57 7.26 11.72
N GLU A 460 -14.37 8.29 11.95
CA GLU A 460 -15.42 8.75 11.04
C GLU A 460 -15.09 10.18 10.62
N TYR A 461 -15.20 10.49 9.33
CA TYR A 461 -14.87 11.80 8.75
C TYR A 461 -16.12 12.62 8.48
N ASP A 462 -16.02 13.94 8.68
CA ASP A 462 -17.05 14.91 8.33
C ASP A 462 -16.45 15.94 7.39
N GLY A 463 -17.01 16.05 6.18
CA GLY A 463 -16.56 17.00 5.17
C GLY A 463 -17.50 18.18 4.96
N SER A 464 -18.50 18.37 5.81
CA SER A 464 -19.57 19.35 5.61
C SER A 464 -19.09 20.80 5.45
N HIS A 465 -17.88 21.12 5.92
CA HIS A 465 -17.22 22.42 5.76
C HIS A 465 -16.46 22.59 4.43
N ILE A 466 -16.27 21.52 3.64
CA ILE A 466 -15.53 21.58 2.36
C ILE A 466 -16.38 22.26 1.29
N ARG A 467 -15.76 23.15 0.52
CA ARG A 467 -16.40 23.88 -0.59
C ARG A 467 -15.79 23.48 -1.92
N PHE A 468 -16.59 22.85 -2.78
CA PHE A 468 -16.15 22.36 -4.08
C PHE A 468 -16.23 23.44 -5.17
N VAL A 469 -15.15 24.22 -5.34
CA VAL A 469 -15.07 25.29 -6.33
C VAL A 469 -14.98 24.72 -7.75
N GLY A 470 -15.73 25.28 -8.69
CA GLY A 470 -15.74 24.85 -10.10
C GLY A 470 -16.57 23.59 -10.38
N MET A 471 -17.15 22.98 -9.34
CA MET A 471 -18.13 21.91 -9.49
C MET A 471 -19.42 22.44 -10.09
N ASN A 472 -20.07 21.63 -10.93
CA ASN A 472 -21.36 21.95 -11.53
C ASN A 472 -22.40 22.23 -10.43
N PRO A 473 -22.97 23.45 -10.37
CA PRO A 473 -23.88 23.85 -9.29
C PRO A 473 -25.22 23.10 -9.30
N GLU A 474 -25.59 22.46 -10.42
CA GLU A 474 -26.80 21.64 -10.50
C GLU A 474 -26.65 20.27 -9.81
N ILE A 475 -25.43 19.87 -9.46
CA ILE A 475 -25.12 18.58 -8.85
C ILE A 475 -24.72 18.79 -7.39
N SER A 476 -25.50 18.20 -6.47
CA SER A 476 -25.19 18.17 -5.04
C SER A 476 -24.69 16.80 -4.61
N LEU A 477 -23.52 16.76 -3.97
CA LEU A 477 -22.98 15.53 -3.37
C LEU A 477 -23.74 15.15 -2.09
N ARG A 478 -23.93 13.85 -1.87
CA ARG A 478 -24.54 13.32 -0.64
C ARG A 478 -23.56 13.38 0.52
N LYS A 479 -24.07 13.41 1.75
CA LYS A 479 -23.26 13.49 2.99
C LYS A 479 -22.12 12.45 3.02
N HIS A 480 -22.40 11.18 2.66
CA HIS A 480 -21.36 10.14 2.69
C HIS A 480 -20.26 10.38 1.65
N GLN A 481 -20.57 10.99 0.50
CA GLN A 481 -19.59 11.32 -0.53
C GLN A 481 -18.69 12.47 -0.07
N VAL A 482 -19.29 13.50 0.52
CA VAL A 482 -18.57 14.63 1.12
C VAL A 482 -17.63 14.14 2.23
N ASN A 483 -18.09 13.22 3.07
CA ASN A 483 -17.27 12.60 4.12
C ASN A 483 -16.15 11.72 3.56
N ALA A 484 -16.38 11.00 2.46
CA ALA A 484 -15.32 10.26 1.76
C ALA A 484 -14.26 11.19 1.18
N ILE A 485 -14.66 12.35 0.65
CA ILE A 485 -13.71 13.36 0.15
C ILE A 485 -12.88 13.93 1.31
N ALA A 486 -13.50 14.24 2.45
CA ALA A 486 -12.77 14.62 3.66
C ALA A 486 -11.77 13.53 4.11
N HIS A 487 -12.15 12.26 4.03
CA HIS A 487 -11.23 11.16 4.29
C HIS A 487 -10.03 11.16 3.32
N VAL A 488 -10.24 11.47 2.03
CA VAL A 488 -9.13 11.56 1.06
C VAL A 488 -8.23 12.78 1.30
N LEU A 489 -8.79 13.91 1.74
CA LEU A 489 -8.05 15.15 1.98
C LEU A 489 -7.27 15.13 3.30
N TYR A 490 -7.89 14.63 4.36
CA TYR A 490 -7.32 14.61 5.72
C TYR A 490 -6.64 13.29 6.06
N GLY A 491 -6.99 12.23 5.34
CA GLY A 491 -6.33 10.94 5.43
C GLY A 491 -5.14 10.86 4.48
N GLY A 492 -4.17 10.01 4.84
CA GLY A 492 -3.09 9.64 3.93
C GLY A 492 -3.58 8.64 2.88
N ASN A 493 -3.02 7.42 2.92
CA ASN A 493 -3.48 6.34 2.05
C ASN A 493 -4.91 5.93 2.41
N THR A 494 -5.85 6.18 1.51
CA THR A 494 -7.29 6.04 1.76
C THR A 494 -7.90 4.93 0.91
N LEU A 495 -8.73 4.09 1.53
CA LEU A 495 -9.52 3.06 0.84
C LEU A 495 -11.01 3.41 0.95
N LEU A 496 -11.63 3.75 -0.18
CA LEU A 496 -13.08 3.99 -0.28
C LEU A 496 -13.80 2.67 -0.60
N ALA A 497 -14.28 1.98 0.44
CA ALA A 497 -14.95 0.68 0.33
C ALA A 497 -16.49 0.79 0.35
N HIS A 498 -17.04 1.76 -0.38
CA HIS A 498 -18.49 1.91 -0.53
C HIS A 498 -19.10 0.88 -1.50
N GLU A 499 -20.38 0.56 -1.32
CA GLU A 499 -21.13 -0.32 -2.21
C GLU A 499 -21.18 0.19 -3.65
N VAL A 500 -21.39 -0.73 -4.61
CA VAL A 500 -21.51 -0.38 -6.03
C VAL A 500 -22.69 0.58 -6.22
N GLY A 501 -22.47 1.67 -6.95
CA GLY A 501 -23.49 2.71 -7.16
C GLY A 501 -23.56 3.79 -6.07
N ALA A 502 -22.73 3.73 -5.03
CA ALA A 502 -22.67 4.78 -3.99
C ALA A 502 -22.11 6.13 -4.48
N GLY A 503 -21.62 6.20 -5.72
CA GLY A 503 -21.06 7.42 -6.31
C GLY A 503 -19.56 7.63 -6.06
N LYS A 504 -18.78 6.53 -5.96
CA LYS A 504 -17.31 6.53 -5.80
C LYS A 504 -16.58 7.35 -6.87
N THR A 505 -17.10 7.37 -8.09
CA THR A 505 -16.54 8.17 -9.19
C THR A 505 -16.53 9.64 -8.83
N PHE A 506 -17.67 10.20 -8.40
CA PHE A 506 -17.76 11.61 -7.98
C PHE A 506 -16.92 11.90 -6.74
N GLU A 507 -16.78 10.95 -5.80
CA GLU A 507 -15.87 11.08 -4.66
C GLU A 507 -14.42 11.28 -5.12
N ILE A 508 -13.94 10.43 -6.05
CA ILE A 508 -12.58 10.52 -6.59
C ILE A 508 -12.38 11.80 -7.41
N VAL A 509 -13.33 12.15 -8.29
CA VAL A 509 -13.25 13.36 -9.11
C VAL A 509 -13.20 14.61 -8.24
N ALA A 510 -14.14 14.77 -7.32
CA ALA A 510 -14.21 15.96 -6.45
C ALA A 510 -13.00 16.04 -5.52
N ALA A 511 -12.55 14.93 -4.94
CA ALA A 511 -11.33 14.91 -4.14
C ALA A 511 -10.10 15.30 -4.97
N THR A 512 -9.97 14.79 -6.20
CA THR A 512 -8.84 15.13 -7.08
C THR A 512 -8.80 16.62 -7.42
N MET A 513 -9.94 17.18 -7.82
CA MET A 513 -10.04 18.60 -8.17
C MET A 513 -9.79 19.50 -6.96
N GLU A 514 -10.30 19.11 -5.78
CA GLU A 514 -10.09 19.86 -4.55
C GLU A 514 -8.63 19.79 -4.09
N MET A 515 -7.99 18.61 -4.15
CA MET A 515 -6.56 18.48 -3.89
C MET A 515 -5.73 19.37 -4.82
N LYS A 516 -6.08 19.41 -6.11
CA LYS A 516 -5.37 20.26 -7.08
C LYS A 516 -5.56 21.75 -6.79
N ARG A 517 -6.79 22.16 -6.48
CA ARG A 517 -7.12 23.55 -6.11
C ARG A 517 -6.36 24.02 -4.88
N LEU A 518 -6.25 23.13 -3.88
CA LEU A 518 -5.51 23.38 -2.64
C LEU A 518 -3.98 23.30 -2.81
N GLY A 519 -3.47 22.95 -4.00
CA GLY A 519 -2.04 22.76 -4.24
C GLY A 519 -1.46 21.49 -3.59
N LEU A 520 -2.30 20.57 -3.13
CA LEU A 520 -1.88 19.28 -2.55
C LEU A 520 -1.46 18.25 -3.60
N CYS A 521 -1.82 18.49 -4.87
CA CYS A 521 -1.32 17.76 -6.02
C CYS A 521 -1.33 18.66 -7.26
N THR A 522 -0.53 18.33 -8.26
CA THR A 522 -0.43 19.06 -9.52
C THR A 522 -0.96 18.25 -10.69
N LYS A 523 -0.72 16.93 -10.71
CA LYS A 523 -1.10 16.05 -11.83
C LYS A 523 -1.47 14.66 -11.31
N SER A 524 -2.77 14.37 -11.35
CA SER A 524 -3.32 13.10 -10.86
C SER A 524 -3.46 12.05 -11.96
N LEU A 525 -3.11 10.80 -11.66
CA LEU A 525 -3.39 9.64 -12.50
C LEU A 525 -4.55 8.82 -11.91
N ILE A 526 -5.55 8.57 -12.74
CA ILE A 526 -6.77 7.83 -12.41
C ILE A 526 -6.74 6.53 -13.19
N VAL A 527 -6.75 5.42 -12.47
CA VAL A 527 -6.60 4.08 -13.03
C VAL A 527 -7.92 3.34 -12.85
N VAL A 528 -8.56 2.98 -13.96
CA VAL A 528 -9.92 2.42 -13.98
C VAL A 528 -9.98 1.14 -14.82
N PRO A 529 -11.01 0.28 -14.66
CA PRO A 529 -11.22 -0.84 -15.57
C PRO A 529 -11.24 -0.38 -17.04
N ASN A 530 -10.56 -1.14 -17.92
CA ASN A 530 -10.27 -0.69 -19.29
C ASN A 530 -11.51 -0.27 -20.10
N HIS A 531 -12.66 -0.89 -19.86
CA HIS A 531 -13.89 -0.68 -20.60
C HIS A 531 -14.72 0.54 -20.14
N ILE A 532 -14.30 1.24 -19.07
CA ILE A 532 -15.03 2.39 -18.51
C ILE A 532 -14.24 3.70 -18.52
N THR A 533 -13.10 3.77 -19.21
CA THR A 533 -12.27 5.00 -19.27
C THR A 533 -13.03 6.19 -19.86
N GLU A 534 -13.76 5.99 -20.96
CA GLU A 534 -14.57 7.03 -21.61
C GLU A 534 -15.77 7.45 -20.76
N GLN A 535 -16.42 6.49 -20.09
CA GLN A 535 -17.52 6.77 -19.16
C GLN A 535 -17.04 7.62 -17.98
N TRP A 536 -15.87 7.31 -17.43
CA TRP A 536 -15.23 8.11 -16.38
C TRP A 536 -14.93 9.53 -16.82
N ALA A 537 -14.46 9.71 -18.05
CA ALA A 537 -14.23 11.04 -18.61
C ALA A 537 -15.51 11.86 -18.74
N ALA A 538 -16.60 11.24 -19.19
CA ALA A 538 -17.91 11.87 -19.29
C ALA A 538 -18.46 12.27 -17.90
N GLU A 539 -18.33 11.39 -16.90
CA GLU A 539 -18.70 11.69 -15.50
C GLU A 539 -17.86 12.85 -14.93
N TRP A 540 -16.56 12.88 -15.23
CA TRP A 540 -15.66 13.95 -14.81
C TRP A 540 -16.10 15.30 -15.36
N LEU A 541 -16.32 15.39 -16.68
CA LEU A 541 -16.73 16.63 -17.34
C LEU A 541 -18.16 17.04 -16.99
N ARG A 542 -19.03 16.09 -16.60
CA ARG A 542 -20.35 16.40 -16.06
C ARG A 542 -20.25 17.10 -14.70
N LEU A 543 -19.32 16.67 -13.86
CA LEU A 543 -19.12 17.24 -12.52
C LEU A 543 -18.25 18.51 -12.55
N TYR A 544 -17.22 18.56 -13.39
CA TYR A 544 -16.30 19.69 -13.59
C TYR A 544 -16.11 19.97 -15.09
N PRO A 545 -17.00 20.77 -15.71
CA PRO A 545 -16.99 20.99 -17.17
C PRO A 545 -15.73 21.70 -17.71
N ALA A 546 -15.03 22.46 -16.87
CA ALA A 546 -13.83 23.20 -17.26
C ALA A 546 -12.53 22.41 -17.07
N ALA A 547 -12.59 21.15 -16.61
CA ALA A 547 -11.41 20.35 -16.32
C ALA A 547 -10.67 19.94 -17.60
N ASN A 548 -9.34 20.09 -17.60
CA ASN A 548 -8.47 19.63 -18.69
C ASN A 548 -7.99 18.20 -18.41
N ILE A 549 -8.71 17.21 -18.93
CA ILE A 549 -8.39 15.79 -18.71
C ILE A 549 -7.78 15.13 -19.95
N LEU A 550 -6.86 14.19 -19.74
CA LEU A 550 -6.34 13.31 -20.79
C LEU A 550 -6.90 11.90 -20.59
N VAL A 551 -7.57 11.35 -21.60
CA VAL A 551 -8.15 10.00 -21.55
C VAL A 551 -7.37 9.09 -22.48
N ALA A 552 -6.87 7.98 -21.97
CA ALA A 552 -6.20 6.97 -22.78
C ALA A 552 -7.18 5.92 -23.30
N THR A 553 -6.99 5.53 -24.55
CA THR A 553 -7.73 4.44 -25.21
C THR A 553 -6.85 3.19 -25.32
N GLU A 554 -7.43 2.04 -25.66
CA GLU A 554 -6.64 0.82 -25.88
C GLU A 554 -5.61 0.97 -27.00
N ARG A 555 -5.95 1.71 -28.06
CA ARG A 555 -5.06 2.01 -29.20
C ARG A 555 -3.81 2.77 -28.77
N ASP A 556 -3.91 3.58 -27.72
CA ASP A 556 -2.77 4.35 -27.20
C ASP A 556 -1.71 3.48 -26.53
N PHE A 557 -2.03 2.23 -26.15
CA PHE A 557 -1.11 1.30 -25.50
C PHE A 557 -0.64 0.13 -26.38
N GLU A 558 -0.88 0.23 -27.68
CA GLU A 558 -0.15 -0.53 -28.70
C GLU A 558 1.35 -0.16 -28.63
N LYS A 559 2.24 -1.11 -28.96
CA LYS A 559 3.70 -0.95 -28.79
C LYS A 559 4.24 0.35 -29.43
N ARG A 560 3.68 0.75 -30.58
CA ARG A 560 4.04 1.98 -31.31
C ARG A 560 3.48 3.26 -30.66
N ASN A 561 2.28 3.22 -30.10
CA ASN A 561 1.56 4.40 -29.60
C ASN A 561 1.83 4.69 -28.13
N ARG A 562 2.27 3.69 -27.34
CA ARG A 562 2.54 3.85 -25.89
C ARG A 562 3.54 4.96 -25.61
N ARG A 563 4.62 5.02 -26.40
CA ARG A 563 5.65 6.06 -26.28
C ARG A 563 5.08 7.46 -26.49
N ARG A 564 4.12 7.59 -27.41
CA ARG A 564 3.44 8.85 -27.72
C ARG A 564 2.52 9.29 -26.58
N LEU A 565 1.78 8.37 -25.97
CA LEU A 565 0.93 8.72 -24.83
C LEU A 565 1.75 9.18 -23.63
N CYS A 566 2.78 8.42 -23.23
CA CYS A 566 3.65 8.81 -22.12
C CYS A 566 4.31 10.19 -22.37
N ALA A 567 4.75 10.43 -23.61
CA ALA A 567 5.25 11.74 -24.00
C ALA A 567 4.21 12.86 -23.86
N ARG A 568 2.97 12.65 -24.34
CA ARG A 568 1.88 13.63 -24.18
C ARG A 568 1.57 13.95 -22.72
N ILE A 569 1.64 12.95 -21.83
CA ILE A 569 1.44 13.15 -20.38
C ILE A 569 2.56 14.04 -19.81
N ALA A 570 3.82 13.77 -20.19
CA ALA A 570 4.98 14.54 -19.71
C ALA A 570 4.99 15.99 -20.22
N THR A 571 4.58 16.22 -21.47
CA THR A 571 4.64 17.55 -22.13
C THR A 571 3.36 18.38 -22.02
N GLY A 572 2.30 17.85 -21.41
CA GLY A 572 1.02 18.54 -21.22
C GLY A 572 0.72 18.88 -19.76
N ASP A 573 -0.04 19.95 -19.56
CA ASP A 573 -0.55 20.40 -18.26
C ASP A 573 -2.01 19.95 -18.08
N TYR A 574 -2.23 18.82 -17.41
CA TYR A 574 -3.56 18.21 -17.22
C TYR A 574 -4.00 18.25 -15.75
N ASP A 575 -5.31 18.37 -15.53
CA ASP A 575 -5.93 18.21 -14.20
C ASP A 575 -5.94 16.75 -13.76
N ALA A 576 -6.24 15.84 -14.69
CA ALA A 576 -6.15 14.42 -14.46
C ALA A 576 -5.87 13.65 -15.75
N ILE A 577 -5.24 12.49 -15.61
CA ILE A 577 -5.02 11.52 -16.67
C ILE A 577 -5.80 10.25 -16.32
N ILE A 578 -6.64 9.74 -17.23
CA ILE A 578 -7.45 8.54 -17.03
C ILE A 578 -6.88 7.41 -17.90
N ILE A 579 -6.47 6.31 -17.28
CA ILE A 579 -5.92 5.14 -17.97
C ILE A 579 -6.59 3.84 -17.50
N GLY A 580 -6.50 2.79 -18.32
CA GLY A 580 -6.94 1.44 -17.99
C GLY A 580 -6.00 0.70 -17.03
N HIS A 581 -6.51 -0.24 -16.24
CA HIS A 581 -5.71 -1.11 -15.36
C HIS A 581 -4.54 -1.81 -16.07
N SER A 582 -4.82 -2.37 -17.26
CA SER A 582 -3.80 -3.11 -18.03
C SER A 582 -2.68 -2.19 -18.52
N GLN A 583 -2.97 -0.90 -18.62
CA GLN A 583 -2.11 0.11 -19.19
C GLN A 583 -1.09 0.63 -18.18
N LEU A 584 -1.49 0.76 -16.90
CA LEU A 584 -0.58 1.14 -15.81
C LEU A 584 0.65 0.22 -15.74
N MET A 585 0.43 -1.09 -15.88
CA MET A 585 1.49 -2.11 -15.83
C MET A 585 2.52 -1.99 -16.97
N LYS A 586 2.23 -1.20 -18.01
CA LYS A 586 3.10 -0.98 -19.17
C LYS A 586 3.96 0.28 -19.05
N ILE A 587 3.81 1.07 -17.99
CA ILE A 587 4.61 2.26 -17.72
C ILE A 587 5.83 1.83 -16.87
N PRO A 588 7.06 1.97 -17.36
CA PRO A 588 8.24 1.56 -16.61
C PRO A 588 8.60 2.57 -15.51
N LEU A 589 9.17 2.06 -14.41
CA LEU A 589 9.81 2.88 -13.37
C LEU A 589 11.27 3.18 -13.77
N SER A 590 11.83 4.26 -13.25
CA SER A 590 13.27 4.54 -13.37
C SER A 590 14.12 3.39 -12.79
N ARG A 591 15.31 3.17 -13.36
CA ARG A 591 16.23 2.11 -12.90
C ARG A 591 16.65 2.32 -11.46
N GLU A 592 16.99 3.56 -11.09
CA GLU A 592 17.35 3.95 -9.73
C GLU A 592 16.23 3.58 -8.75
N ARG A 593 14.97 3.85 -9.11
CA ARG A 593 13.82 3.46 -8.28
C ARG A 593 13.63 1.95 -8.20
N GLN A 594 13.80 1.24 -9.32
CA GLN A 594 13.74 -0.22 -9.34
C GLN A 594 14.83 -0.84 -8.44
N GLN A 595 16.06 -0.32 -8.48
CA GLN A 595 17.15 -0.72 -7.58
C GLN A 595 16.81 -0.45 -6.12
N ALA A 596 16.35 0.78 -5.81
CA ALA A 596 15.99 1.15 -4.44
C ALA A 596 14.87 0.28 -3.86
N ILE A 597 13.87 -0.09 -4.67
CA ILE A 597 12.79 -1.00 -4.26
C ILE A 597 13.33 -2.41 -4.00
N LEU A 598 14.16 -2.94 -4.91
CA LEU A 598 14.76 -4.27 -4.74
C LEU A 598 15.66 -4.31 -3.50
N GLN A 599 16.46 -3.26 -3.27
CA GLN A 599 17.32 -3.16 -2.09
C GLN A 599 16.50 -3.12 -0.80
N ARG A 600 15.45 -2.29 -0.74
CA ARG A 600 14.55 -2.25 0.42
C ARG A 600 13.92 -3.61 0.72
N GLN A 601 13.47 -4.33 -0.30
CA GLN A 601 12.92 -5.68 -0.13
C GLN A 601 13.97 -6.67 0.38
N ILE A 602 15.24 -6.54 -0.05
CA ILE A 602 16.35 -7.35 0.48
C ILE A 602 16.56 -7.03 1.96
N ASP A 603 16.58 -5.74 2.33
CA ASP A 603 16.79 -5.29 3.71
C ASP A 603 15.66 -5.74 4.66
N GLU A 604 14.40 -5.66 4.21
CA GLU A 604 13.24 -6.18 4.94
C GLU A 604 13.33 -7.69 5.18
N VAL A 605 13.72 -8.46 4.16
CA VAL A 605 13.91 -9.90 4.30
C VAL A 605 15.07 -10.22 5.24
N LEU A 606 16.15 -9.43 5.23
CA LEU A 606 17.27 -9.58 6.15
C LEU A 606 16.86 -9.33 7.61
N LEU A 607 16.07 -8.28 7.87
CA LEU A 607 15.50 -8.00 9.18
C LEU A 607 14.60 -9.15 9.66
N ALA A 608 13.70 -9.64 8.81
CA ALA A 608 12.84 -10.76 9.12
C ALA A 608 13.62 -12.06 9.43
N ILE A 609 14.72 -12.32 8.71
CA ILE A 609 15.62 -13.44 9.01
C ILE A 609 16.28 -13.28 10.38
N SER A 610 16.74 -12.05 10.70
CA SER A 610 17.37 -11.75 12.00
C SER A 610 16.40 -11.97 13.16
N ASP A 611 15.17 -11.46 13.04
CA ASP A 611 14.12 -11.62 14.05
C ASP A 611 13.71 -13.09 14.21
N ALA A 612 13.54 -13.81 13.10
CA ALA A 612 13.23 -15.24 13.14
C ALA A 612 14.34 -16.05 13.82
N LYS A 613 15.62 -15.74 13.57
CA LYS A 613 16.76 -16.36 14.28
C LYS A 613 16.74 -16.03 15.77
N ARG A 614 16.44 -14.78 16.14
CA ARG A 614 16.33 -14.33 17.54
C ARG A 614 15.18 -15.00 18.29
N GLN A 615 14.06 -15.23 17.60
CA GLN A 615 12.87 -15.89 18.12
C GLN A 615 12.95 -17.43 18.09
N ARG A 616 14.08 -18.02 17.66
CA ARG A 616 14.24 -19.47 17.45
C ARG A 616 13.13 -20.08 16.58
N ALA A 617 12.72 -19.35 15.55
CA ALA A 617 11.75 -19.83 14.56
C ALA A 617 12.29 -21.06 13.81
N GLU A 618 11.38 -21.85 13.22
CA GLU A 618 11.72 -23.08 12.52
C GLU A 618 12.71 -22.85 11.37
N ASN A 619 13.69 -23.75 11.23
CA ASN A 619 14.71 -23.72 10.17
C ASN A 619 14.12 -23.65 8.75
N PHE A 620 12.91 -24.19 8.55
CA PHE A 620 12.20 -24.15 7.26
C PHE A 620 11.86 -22.71 6.84
N THR A 621 11.33 -21.91 7.77
CA THR A 621 10.96 -20.50 7.55
C THR A 621 12.18 -19.64 7.22
N ILE A 622 13.31 -19.87 7.92
CA ILE A 622 14.58 -19.19 7.64
C ILE A 622 15.09 -19.53 6.23
N LYS A 623 15.07 -20.81 5.84
CA LYS A 623 15.51 -21.25 4.50
C LYS A 623 14.66 -20.67 3.37
N GLN A 624 13.36 -20.47 3.58
CA GLN A 624 12.46 -19.85 2.61
C GLN A 624 12.75 -18.35 2.43
N MET A 625 13.02 -17.64 3.52
CA MET A 625 13.42 -16.23 3.46
C MET A 625 14.79 -16.05 2.78
N GLU A 626 15.76 -16.92 3.07
CA GLU A 626 17.07 -16.94 2.39
C GLU A 626 16.95 -17.17 0.87
N ARG A 627 16.06 -18.07 0.43
CA ARG A 627 15.77 -18.25 -1.01
C ARG A 627 15.17 -16.99 -1.64
N THR A 628 14.28 -16.32 -0.91
CA THR A 628 13.66 -15.06 -1.37
C THR A 628 14.72 -13.97 -1.51
N ARG A 629 15.63 -13.83 -0.53
CA ARG A 629 16.76 -12.90 -0.59
C ARG A 629 17.62 -13.13 -1.83
N LYS A 630 18.10 -14.36 -2.06
CA LYS A 630 18.90 -14.70 -3.24
C LYS A 630 18.19 -14.40 -4.56
N SER A 631 16.88 -14.67 -4.62
CA SER A 631 16.11 -14.34 -5.82
C SER A 631 15.99 -12.84 -6.08
N LEU A 632 15.98 -12.01 -5.03
CA LEU A 632 15.97 -10.55 -5.15
C LEU A 632 17.37 -10.03 -5.52
N GLU A 633 18.44 -10.57 -4.93
CA GLU A 633 19.83 -10.26 -5.27
C GLU A 633 20.12 -10.54 -6.75
N ILE A 634 19.73 -11.71 -7.27
CA ILE A 634 19.87 -12.06 -8.69
C ILE A 634 19.08 -11.09 -9.59
N ARG A 635 17.91 -10.63 -9.16
CA ARG A 635 17.13 -9.64 -9.93
C ARG A 635 17.82 -8.28 -9.94
N LEU A 636 18.44 -7.88 -8.83
CA LEU A 636 19.20 -6.64 -8.72
C LEU A 636 20.45 -6.69 -9.61
N GLU A 637 21.18 -7.82 -9.62
CA GLU A 637 22.31 -8.05 -10.51
C GLU A 637 21.89 -7.99 -11.99
N LYS A 638 20.81 -8.66 -12.37
CA LYS A 638 20.25 -8.57 -13.73
C LYS A 638 19.81 -7.17 -14.12
N LEU A 639 19.32 -6.38 -13.16
CA LEU A 639 18.99 -4.98 -13.39
C LEU A 639 20.24 -4.12 -13.59
N ASN A 640 21.37 -4.56 -13.03
CA ASN A 640 22.65 -3.88 -13.15
C ASN A 640 23.32 -4.11 -14.51
N ASP A 641 23.09 -5.27 -15.12
CA ASP A 641 23.54 -5.59 -16.46
C ASP A 641 22.92 -4.64 -17.50
N GLN A 642 23.79 -3.90 -18.21
CA GLN A 642 23.45 -2.71 -19.00
C GLN A 642 22.67 -2.97 -20.31
N SER A 643 22.17 -4.19 -20.54
CA SER A 643 21.75 -4.67 -21.87
C SER A 643 20.28 -4.40 -22.23
N THR A 644 19.44 -3.89 -21.33
CA THR A 644 18.00 -3.66 -21.60
C THR A 644 17.52 -2.30 -21.13
N LYS A 645 17.95 -1.23 -21.81
CA LYS A 645 17.30 0.08 -21.71
C LYS A 645 15.96 0.03 -22.48
N ASP A 646 14.81 -0.01 -21.80
CA ASP A 646 13.54 0.32 -22.45
C ASP A 646 13.44 1.85 -22.49
N ASP A 647 13.85 2.46 -23.61
CA ASP A 647 13.99 3.91 -23.82
C ASP A 647 12.65 4.66 -23.93
N THR A 648 11.77 4.48 -22.94
CA THR A 648 10.49 5.17 -22.85
C THR A 648 10.47 6.15 -21.68
N VAL A 649 9.56 7.12 -21.73
CA VAL A 649 9.35 8.06 -20.62
C VAL A 649 8.94 7.26 -19.38
N THR A 650 9.71 7.37 -18.30
CA THR A 650 9.47 6.62 -17.05
C THR A 650 8.31 7.23 -16.27
N PHE A 651 7.76 6.50 -15.30
CA PHE A 651 6.66 6.98 -14.45
C PHE A 651 6.99 8.32 -13.77
N GLU A 652 8.23 8.47 -13.30
CA GLU A 652 8.73 9.70 -12.67
C GLU A 652 8.79 10.87 -13.66
N GLU A 653 9.22 10.62 -14.90
CA GLU A 653 9.26 11.63 -15.98
C GLU A 653 7.85 12.05 -16.45
N LEU A 654 6.77 11.37 -16.05
CA LEU A 654 5.38 11.79 -16.35
C LEU A 654 4.95 13.00 -15.48
N GLY A 655 5.62 13.22 -14.36
CA GLY A 655 5.27 14.26 -13.38
C GLY A 655 3.96 13.99 -12.66
N ILE A 656 3.60 12.72 -12.44
CA ILE A 656 2.41 12.32 -11.67
C ILE A 656 2.77 12.32 -10.17
N ASP A 657 1.98 13.01 -9.36
CA ASP A 657 2.18 13.12 -7.91
C ASP A 657 1.04 12.53 -7.07
N ARG A 658 -0.10 12.17 -7.70
CA ARG A 658 -1.21 11.51 -7.04
C ARG A 658 -1.77 10.36 -7.90
N LEU A 659 -2.07 9.23 -7.25
CA LEU A 659 -2.59 8.04 -7.91
C LEU A 659 -3.92 7.60 -7.27
N PHE A 660 -4.97 7.50 -8.08
CA PHE A 660 -6.25 6.92 -7.70
C PHE A 660 -6.49 5.63 -8.50
N ILE A 661 -6.89 4.56 -7.81
CA ILE A 661 -7.13 3.26 -8.42
C ILE A 661 -8.55 2.82 -8.08
N ASP A 662 -9.42 2.79 -9.10
CA ASP A 662 -10.74 2.18 -8.99
C ASP A 662 -10.61 0.66 -9.00
N GLU A 663 -11.51 -0.05 -8.30
CA GLU A 663 -11.46 -1.51 -8.14
C GLU A 663 -10.06 -2.05 -7.74
N SER A 664 -9.42 -1.35 -6.79
CA SER A 664 -8.06 -1.63 -6.29
C SER A 664 -7.87 -3.04 -5.72
N HIS A 665 -8.97 -3.75 -5.40
CA HIS A 665 -8.94 -5.14 -4.96
C HIS A 665 -8.26 -6.07 -5.99
N ASN A 666 -8.30 -5.71 -7.28
CA ASN A 666 -7.56 -6.41 -8.34
C ASN A 666 -6.03 -6.33 -8.19
N PHE A 667 -5.54 -5.35 -7.43
CA PHE A 667 -4.11 -5.15 -7.12
C PHE A 667 -3.74 -5.63 -5.71
N LYS A 668 -4.71 -5.91 -4.82
CA LYS A 668 -4.48 -6.28 -3.40
C LYS A 668 -3.68 -7.57 -3.22
N ASN A 669 -3.74 -8.53 -4.14
CA ASN A 669 -2.90 -9.73 -4.09
C ASN A 669 -1.43 -9.50 -4.50
N ARG A 670 -1.05 -8.28 -4.89
CA ARG A 670 0.34 -7.85 -5.11
C ARG A 670 0.88 -6.94 -3.98
N ALA A 671 0.00 -6.43 -3.11
CA ALA A 671 0.32 -5.44 -2.07
C ALA A 671 0.77 -6.03 -0.72
N LYS A 672 0.74 -7.35 -0.51
CA LYS A 672 1.32 -8.00 0.70
C LYS A 672 2.86 -7.84 0.84
N ARG A 673 3.51 -7.05 -0.03
CA ARG A 673 4.96 -6.81 -0.07
C ARG A 673 5.34 -5.32 0.00
N CYS A 674 4.40 -4.40 0.23
CA CYS A 674 4.69 -2.97 0.32
C CYS A 674 3.94 -2.27 1.47
N ALA A 675 3.52 -3.01 2.49
CA ALA A 675 3.02 -2.46 3.75
C ALA A 675 4.07 -2.65 4.83
#